data_AF-A0A6L8V320-F1
#
_entry.id   AF-A0A6L8V320-F1
#
_cell.length_a   1.000
_cell.length_b   1.000
_cell.length_c   1.000
_cell.angle_alpha   90.00
_cell.angle_beta   90.00
_cell.angle_gamma   90.00
#
_symmetry.space_group_name_H-M   'P 1'
#
loop_
_entity.id
_entity.type
_entity.pdbx_description
1 polymer ?
#
loop_
_entity_poly.entity_id
_entity_poly.type
_entity_poly.pdbx_seq_one_letter_code
_entity_poly.pdbx_strand_id
1 'polypeptide(L)'
;MTAEDKTKITVDIYGNQYKLKADTNTNYMKRVAEYVNDQMFRIAKGYPRLDSQRIAVLAAVNMADECFRMNEIMEELSAAQKEQEATKVAFEKMNVTYNQLKHDYDKQQAFVTEQKVKLDQAQTQKEQLQQDVQKGKEEQEIAKQQLLQAKQQQDQVKQQQDQAKQQYDQTKQQLEQERKQVAQTRQLLDQEKQQHLQTKKQIDQGKQQQELLRQQLQQVKKEQDQAKLVHEQIKQKLEQEQKQLTQAQQLLEQEKQQHLQAVQLLEEGKKEQEQLIQQLQQAKQEQVQANQLNEEIQEQLEQEKKQAIDTQLLLDQEKQQQLELEQQLEQNKQLQAQMEQQLQEAGQQNEEGTLIQEQIKQQLKAEKAQFLLAKQQIEQGKQQQEQLRQQLQQAKQQQDQAKQFSEQIKQQLEQEKKQVYKTQQELEQEKKQQVDLQDQLEQEKKQQLDLQDQLEQEKKQQFVLQQQLEQNKQLQEQMEHQLQEAGQQNEKFISLQAQMKQQLEEEKQQYLLAKQQIEQEKKLVHKTLQQLELEKQQHLALQDKLEQEKEEKEALVQSYLEEKESADLQYLEEIERIESKHKEELHANITRVELEKVDIVGKFQEQQSSIVQQYEDQKSTIIQHYHTQIESLIQQQQQEKQLLNQYFEEEKERLHERYDSEKEKLLNQNLNDDALQKELQQVKEEYRELREEYAKLQNEYNEWIELVETDSPVR
;
A
#
# COMPACT_ATOMS: atom_id res chain seq x y z
N MET A 1 76.79 -1.40 -68.66
CA MET A 1 77.66 -2.56 -68.32
C MET A 1 78.55 -2.16 -67.16
N THR A 2 78.24 -2.61 -65.95
CA THR A 2 79.15 -2.56 -64.79
C THR A 2 79.85 -3.91 -64.71
N ALA A 3 81.18 -3.93 -64.91
CA ALA A 3 81.96 -5.13 -64.63
C ALA A 3 82.06 -5.28 -63.11
N GLU A 4 81.61 -6.41 -62.58
CA GLU A 4 81.77 -6.72 -61.16
C GLU A 4 83.26 -6.88 -60.83
N ASP A 5 83.73 -6.27 -59.73
CA ASP A 5 85.14 -6.28 -59.31
C ASP A 5 85.56 -7.63 -58.70
N LYS A 6 85.49 -8.68 -59.53
CA LYS A 6 85.80 -10.07 -59.18
C LYS A 6 87.27 -10.19 -58.77
N THR A 7 87.52 -10.26 -57.48
CA THR A 7 88.88 -10.21 -56.92
C THR A 7 89.64 -11.49 -57.26
N LYS A 8 90.87 -11.34 -57.76
CA LYS A 8 91.75 -12.44 -58.17
C LYS A 8 92.74 -12.73 -57.05
N ILE A 9 92.73 -13.95 -56.53
CA ILE A 9 93.64 -14.39 -55.46
C ILE A 9 94.42 -15.64 -55.90
N THR A 10 95.69 -15.74 -55.49
CA THR A 10 96.46 -16.99 -55.60
C THR A 10 96.54 -17.63 -54.22
N VAL A 11 96.20 -18.91 -54.12
CA VAL A 11 96.22 -19.73 -52.90
C VAL A 11 96.93 -21.05 -53.17
N ASP A 12 97.48 -21.68 -52.14
CA ASP A 12 98.03 -23.04 -52.21
C ASP A 12 97.03 -24.02 -51.59
N ILE A 13 96.74 -25.13 -52.27
CA ILE A 13 95.90 -26.21 -51.76
C ILE A 13 96.60 -27.53 -52.08
N TYR A 14 96.97 -28.27 -51.04
CA TYR A 14 97.64 -29.57 -51.12
C TYR A 14 98.90 -29.54 -52.03
N GLY A 15 99.72 -28.49 -51.90
CA GLY A 15 100.98 -28.32 -52.61
C GLY A 15 100.85 -27.84 -54.06
N ASN A 16 99.68 -27.33 -54.45
CA ASN A 16 99.37 -26.85 -55.79
C ASN A 16 98.80 -25.43 -55.72
N GLN A 17 99.34 -24.51 -56.53
CA GLN A 17 98.90 -23.11 -56.54
C GLN A 17 97.72 -22.88 -57.49
N TYR A 18 96.58 -22.45 -56.94
CA TYR A 18 95.37 -22.14 -57.67
C TYR A 18 95.11 -20.63 -57.71
N LYS A 19 94.68 -20.13 -58.89
CA LYS A 19 94.29 -18.74 -59.10
C LYS A 19 92.77 -18.62 -59.13
N LEU A 20 92.17 -18.33 -57.98
CA LEU A 20 90.73 -18.23 -57.81
C LEU A 20 90.25 -16.81 -58.15
N LYS A 21 89.01 -16.73 -58.66
CA LYS A 21 88.22 -15.49 -58.74
C LYS A 21 87.07 -15.61 -57.76
N ALA A 22 86.80 -14.57 -56.98
CA ALA A 22 85.66 -14.54 -56.08
C ALA A 22 85.08 -13.13 -55.97
N ASP A 23 83.79 -13.08 -55.65
CA ASP A 23 83.04 -11.86 -55.34
C ASP A 23 83.01 -11.57 -53.83
N THR A 24 83.68 -12.42 -53.04
CA THR A 24 83.80 -12.33 -51.58
C THR A 24 85.21 -11.90 -51.16
N ASN A 25 85.33 -11.43 -49.92
CA ASN A 25 86.56 -10.87 -49.37
C ASN A 25 87.76 -11.83 -49.48
N THR A 26 88.90 -11.32 -49.97
CA THR A 26 90.21 -11.99 -50.05
C THR A 26 90.57 -12.81 -48.81
N ASN A 27 90.31 -12.30 -47.60
CA ASN A 27 90.61 -13.00 -46.34
C ASN A 27 89.67 -14.18 -46.06
N TYR A 28 88.41 -14.11 -46.50
CA TYR A 28 87.48 -15.24 -46.43
C TYR A 28 87.92 -16.35 -47.39
N MET A 29 88.29 -15.99 -48.63
CA MET A 29 88.78 -16.97 -49.62
C MET A 29 90.09 -17.66 -49.21
N LYS A 30 90.99 -16.98 -48.49
CA LYS A 30 92.15 -17.65 -47.86
C LYS A 30 91.72 -18.71 -46.86
N ARG A 31 90.83 -18.35 -45.92
CA ARG A 31 90.32 -19.28 -44.90
C ARG A 31 89.58 -20.48 -45.50
N VAL A 32 88.86 -20.30 -46.60
CA VAL A 32 88.25 -21.40 -47.37
C VAL A 32 89.32 -22.30 -47.97
N ALA A 33 90.35 -21.74 -48.62
CA ALA A 33 91.45 -22.54 -49.18
C ALA A 33 92.25 -23.30 -48.11
N GLU A 34 92.55 -22.64 -46.97
CA GLU A 34 93.17 -23.24 -45.79
C GLU A 34 92.34 -24.42 -45.24
N TYR A 35 91.02 -24.24 -45.12
CA TYR A 35 90.11 -25.28 -44.65
C TYR A 35 90.01 -26.49 -45.60
N VAL A 36 89.92 -26.25 -46.92
CA VAL A 36 89.95 -27.32 -47.94
C VAL A 36 91.28 -28.08 -47.89
N ASN A 37 92.39 -27.35 -47.77
CA ASN A 37 93.73 -27.90 -47.64
C ASN A 37 93.87 -28.80 -46.40
N ASP A 38 93.38 -28.34 -45.24
CA ASP A 38 93.41 -29.10 -43.99
C ASP A 38 92.54 -30.37 -44.05
N GLN A 39 91.35 -30.32 -44.67
CA GLN A 39 90.52 -31.50 -44.88
C GLN A 39 91.20 -32.51 -45.82
N MET A 40 91.85 -32.05 -46.89
CA MET A 40 92.65 -32.93 -47.78
C MET A 40 93.83 -33.57 -47.03
N PHE A 41 94.60 -32.82 -46.24
CA PHE A 41 95.69 -33.38 -45.43
C PHE A 41 95.20 -34.35 -44.34
N ARG A 42 94.05 -34.06 -43.72
CA ARG A 42 93.39 -34.95 -42.73
C ARG A 42 93.04 -36.30 -43.34
N ILE A 43 92.45 -36.32 -44.54
CA ILE A 43 92.09 -37.54 -45.26
C ILE A 43 93.33 -38.27 -45.77
N ALA A 44 94.33 -37.56 -46.30
CA ALA A 44 95.61 -38.14 -46.73
C ALA A 44 96.34 -38.87 -45.58
N LYS A 45 96.29 -38.30 -44.36
CA LYS A 45 96.87 -38.92 -43.15
C LYS A 45 96.15 -40.21 -42.74
N GLY A 46 94.82 -40.29 -42.94
CA GLY A 46 94.05 -41.50 -42.68
C GLY A 46 94.24 -42.59 -43.75
N TYR A 47 94.40 -42.19 -45.00
CA TYR A 47 94.45 -43.11 -46.15
C TYR A 47 95.65 -42.84 -47.10
N PRO A 48 96.90 -43.11 -46.67
CA PRO A 48 98.13 -42.73 -47.39
C PRO A 48 98.42 -43.52 -48.68
N ARG A 49 97.42 -44.24 -49.22
CA ARG A 49 97.49 -44.96 -50.51
C ARG A 49 96.53 -44.41 -51.58
N LEU A 50 95.70 -43.41 -51.27
CA LEU A 50 94.88 -42.75 -52.28
C LEU A 50 95.67 -41.63 -52.99
N ASP A 51 95.31 -41.41 -54.25
CA ASP A 51 95.79 -40.33 -55.09
C ASP A 51 95.14 -38.98 -54.72
N SER A 52 95.79 -37.89 -55.13
CA SER A 52 95.34 -36.53 -54.81
C SER A 52 93.94 -36.19 -55.34
N GLN A 53 93.47 -36.82 -56.42
CA GLN A 53 92.15 -36.55 -56.98
C GLN A 53 91.06 -37.19 -56.10
N ARG A 54 91.23 -38.45 -55.70
CA ARG A 54 90.30 -39.11 -54.77
C ARG A 54 90.34 -38.49 -53.37
N ILE A 55 91.50 -38.02 -52.90
CA ILE A 55 91.60 -37.24 -51.65
C ILE A 55 90.79 -35.94 -51.76
N ALA A 56 90.88 -35.21 -52.87
CA ALA A 56 90.09 -33.99 -53.10
C ALA A 56 88.57 -34.29 -53.17
N VAL A 57 88.15 -35.37 -53.82
CA VAL A 57 86.74 -35.79 -53.89
C VAL A 57 86.20 -36.18 -52.51
N LEU A 58 86.95 -36.97 -51.73
CA LEU A 58 86.57 -37.31 -50.36
C LEU A 58 86.51 -36.08 -49.44
N ALA A 59 87.43 -35.13 -49.60
CA ALA A 59 87.36 -33.86 -48.89
C ALA A 59 86.10 -33.06 -49.26
N ALA A 60 85.78 -32.96 -50.56
CA ALA A 60 84.58 -32.28 -51.04
C ALA A 60 83.28 -32.93 -50.49
N VAL A 61 83.22 -34.27 -50.44
CA VAL A 61 82.09 -35.00 -49.87
C VAL A 61 81.96 -34.76 -48.36
N ASN A 62 83.05 -34.86 -47.59
CA ASN A 62 83.01 -34.53 -46.15
C ASN A 62 82.60 -33.08 -45.89
N MET A 63 83.12 -32.12 -46.65
CA MET A 63 82.77 -30.70 -46.47
C MET A 63 81.31 -30.42 -46.87
N ALA A 64 80.76 -31.13 -47.86
CA ALA A 64 79.34 -31.04 -48.20
C ALA A 64 78.45 -31.64 -47.10
N ASP A 65 78.81 -32.79 -46.55
CA ASP A 65 78.09 -33.43 -45.44
C ASP A 65 78.14 -32.59 -44.14
N GLU A 66 79.31 -32.06 -43.77
CA GLU A 66 79.46 -31.09 -42.68
C GLU A 66 78.60 -29.83 -42.90
N CYS A 67 78.45 -29.37 -44.16
CA CYS A 67 77.61 -28.22 -44.52
C CYS A 67 76.11 -28.54 -44.42
N PHE A 68 75.64 -29.66 -44.98
CA PHE A 68 74.24 -30.06 -44.90
C PHE A 68 73.80 -30.26 -43.44
N ARG A 69 74.62 -30.95 -42.63
CA ARG A 69 74.37 -31.16 -41.20
C ARG A 69 74.36 -29.85 -40.40
N MET A 70 75.22 -28.89 -40.75
CA MET A 70 75.18 -27.56 -40.13
C MET A 70 73.92 -26.77 -40.51
N ASN A 71 73.43 -26.90 -41.74
CA ASN A 71 72.18 -26.28 -42.16
C ASN A 71 70.96 -26.90 -41.47
N GLU A 72 70.92 -28.24 -41.36
CA GLU A 72 69.91 -28.98 -40.60
C GLU A 72 69.84 -28.51 -39.14
N ILE A 73 70.99 -28.42 -38.46
CA ILE A 73 71.09 -27.89 -37.09
C ILE A 73 70.68 -26.41 -37.01
N MET A 74 70.96 -25.59 -38.02
CA MET A 74 70.50 -24.19 -38.07
C MET A 74 68.99 -24.07 -38.30
N GLU A 75 68.38 -24.98 -39.06
CA GLU A 75 66.92 -25.05 -39.22
C GLU A 75 66.23 -25.53 -37.93
N GLU A 76 66.77 -26.54 -37.24
CA GLU A 76 66.31 -26.97 -35.90
C GLU A 76 66.40 -25.82 -34.89
N LEU A 77 67.54 -25.11 -34.82
CA LEU A 77 67.71 -23.97 -33.91
C LEU A 77 66.78 -22.80 -34.27
N SER A 78 66.54 -22.55 -35.57
CA SER A 78 65.58 -21.54 -36.05
C SER A 78 64.14 -21.89 -35.68
N ALA A 79 63.76 -23.17 -35.77
CA ALA A 79 62.46 -23.67 -35.33
C ALA A 79 62.30 -23.54 -33.80
N ALA A 80 63.29 -24.00 -33.03
CA ALA A 80 63.28 -23.91 -31.57
C ALA A 80 63.25 -22.46 -31.06
N GLN A 81 63.92 -21.51 -31.74
CA GLN A 81 63.82 -20.08 -31.43
C GLN A 81 62.42 -19.53 -31.69
N LYS A 82 61.80 -19.87 -32.82
CA LYS A 82 60.41 -19.46 -33.13
C LYS A 82 59.42 -20.05 -32.14
N GLU A 83 59.60 -21.29 -31.71
CA GLU A 83 58.76 -21.94 -30.69
C GLU A 83 58.94 -21.27 -29.32
N GLN A 84 60.18 -20.96 -28.92
CA GLN A 84 60.46 -20.23 -27.68
C GLN A 84 59.85 -18.82 -27.70
N GLU A 85 59.95 -18.10 -28.82
CA GLU A 85 59.40 -16.74 -28.97
C GLU A 85 57.86 -16.77 -29.01
N ALA A 86 57.25 -17.71 -29.73
CA ALA A 86 55.80 -17.94 -29.69
C ALA A 86 55.30 -18.31 -28.28
N THR A 87 56.03 -19.16 -27.54
CA THR A 87 55.73 -19.51 -26.15
C THR A 87 55.82 -18.30 -25.23
N LYS A 88 56.82 -17.44 -25.41
CA LYS A 88 56.97 -16.19 -24.66
C LYS A 88 55.80 -15.22 -24.94
N VAL A 89 55.42 -15.03 -26.20
CA VAL A 89 54.27 -14.21 -26.60
C VAL A 89 52.95 -14.78 -26.06
N ALA A 90 52.80 -16.10 -26.00
CA ALA A 90 51.65 -16.74 -25.36
C ALA A 90 51.60 -16.48 -23.84
N PHE A 91 52.75 -16.56 -23.16
CA PHE A 91 52.85 -16.24 -21.73
C PHE A 91 52.60 -14.76 -21.42
N GLU A 92 53.12 -13.84 -22.25
CA GLU A 92 52.84 -12.39 -22.14
C GLU A 92 51.35 -12.10 -22.33
N LYS A 93 50.70 -12.70 -23.33
CA LYS A 93 49.23 -12.62 -23.52
C LYS A 93 48.47 -13.18 -22.33
N MET A 94 48.88 -14.33 -21.78
CA MET A 94 48.22 -14.95 -20.62
C MET A 94 48.39 -14.13 -19.33
N ASN A 95 49.50 -13.42 -19.16
CA ASN A 95 49.66 -12.45 -18.06
C ASN A 95 48.76 -11.22 -18.24
N VAL A 96 48.56 -10.73 -19.46
CA VAL A 96 47.62 -9.63 -19.72
C VAL A 96 46.19 -10.04 -19.38
N THR A 97 45.73 -11.20 -19.85
CA THR A 97 44.37 -11.69 -19.54
C THR A 97 44.19 -12.05 -18.07
N TYR A 98 45.21 -12.60 -17.40
CA TYR A 98 45.19 -12.83 -15.95
C TYR A 98 45.04 -11.53 -15.16
N ASN A 99 45.80 -10.49 -15.52
CA ASN A 99 45.72 -9.19 -14.85
C ASN A 99 44.38 -8.48 -15.10
N GLN A 100 43.81 -8.60 -16.30
CA GLN A 100 42.46 -8.12 -16.61
C GLN A 100 41.40 -8.85 -15.78
N LEU A 101 41.40 -10.19 -15.80
CA LEU A 101 40.45 -11.01 -15.05
C LEU A 101 40.54 -10.76 -13.53
N LYS A 102 41.75 -10.56 -13.00
CA LYS A 102 41.95 -10.17 -11.61
C LYS A 102 41.37 -8.78 -11.32
N HIS A 103 41.63 -7.79 -12.18
CA HIS A 103 41.10 -6.44 -12.00
C HIS A 103 39.56 -6.41 -12.02
N ASP A 104 38.92 -7.21 -12.88
CA ASP A 104 37.47 -7.32 -12.94
C ASP A 104 36.88 -8.12 -11.76
N TYR A 105 37.61 -9.13 -11.24
CA TYR A 105 37.27 -9.80 -9.98
C TYR A 105 37.34 -8.84 -8.78
N ASP A 106 38.39 -8.01 -8.69
CA ASP A 106 38.57 -7.01 -7.64
C ASP A 106 37.44 -5.94 -7.70
N LYS A 107 37.03 -5.50 -8.90
CA LYS A 107 35.83 -4.66 -9.10
C LYS A 107 34.56 -5.37 -8.62
N GLN A 108 34.38 -6.65 -8.95
CA GLN A 108 33.18 -7.40 -8.59
C GLN A 108 33.09 -7.60 -7.07
N GLN A 109 34.20 -7.82 -6.37
CA GLN A 109 34.25 -7.81 -4.91
C GLN A 109 33.89 -6.43 -4.34
N ALA A 110 34.43 -5.34 -4.90
CA ALA A 110 34.10 -3.98 -4.46
C ALA A 110 32.60 -3.68 -4.61
N PHE A 111 31.99 -4.00 -5.76
CA PHE A 111 30.56 -3.84 -6.00
C PHE A 111 29.69 -4.68 -5.04
N VAL A 112 30.05 -5.95 -4.80
CA VAL A 112 29.36 -6.80 -3.81
C VAL A 112 29.48 -6.24 -2.40
N THR A 113 30.61 -5.60 -2.06
CA THR A 113 30.83 -4.97 -0.76
C THR A 113 30.00 -3.70 -0.60
N GLU A 114 29.95 -2.85 -1.64
CA GLU A 114 29.11 -1.64 -1.66
C GLU A 114 27.61 -2.00 -1.54
N GLN A 115 27.17 -3.03 -2.26
CA GLN A 115 25.78 -3.51 -2.19
C GLN A 115 25.44 -4.13 -0.82
N LYS A 116 26.40 -4.76 -0.12
CA LYS A 116 26.22 -5.17 1.28
C LYS A 116 26.06 -3.98 2.21
N VAL A 117 26.92 -2.95 2.10
CA VAL A 117 26.80 -1.73 2.92
C VAL A 117 25.45 -1.05 2.70
N LYS A 118 24.96 -0.99 1.45
CA LYS A 118 23.61 -0.49 1.12
C LYS A 118 22.49 -1.35 1.72
N LEU A 119 22.63 -2.68 1.73
CA LEU A 119 21.68 -3.60 2.36
C LEU A 119 21.64 -3.42 3.89
N ASP A 120 22.80 -3.33 4.52
CA ASP A 120 22.92 -3.13 5.97
C ASP A 120 22.32 -1.77 6.39
N GLN A 121 22.59 -0.70 5.63
CA GLN A 121 21.98 0.62 5.82
C GLN A 121 20.44 0.58 5.70
N ALA A 122 19.92 -0.12 4.68
CA ALA A 122 18.47 -0.30 4.51
C ALA A 122 17.86 -1.14 5.65
N GLN A 123 18.58 -2.11 6.20
CA GLN A 123 18.16 -2.86 7.38
C GLN A 123 18.15 -1.99 8.65
N THR A 124 19.16 -1.16 8.88
CA THR A 124 19.15 -0.21 10.01
C THR A 124 18.00 0.80 9.89
N GLN A 125 17.75 1.35 8.70
CA GLN A 125 16.60 2.25 8.46
C GLN A 125 15.26 1.54 8.70
N LYS A 126 15.13 0.27 8.32
CA LYS A 126 13.94 -0.53 8.60
C LYS A 126 13.75 -0.78 10.11
N GLU A 127 14.82 -1.09 10.84
CA GLU A 127 14.75 -1.28 12.30
C GLU A 127 14.40 0.02 13.03
N GLN A 128 14.93 1.15 12.57
CA GLN A 128 14.56 2.50 13.04
C GLN A 128 13.05 2.75 12.86
N LEU A 129 12.54 2.59 11.63
CA LEU A 129 11.11 2.74 11.31
C LEU A 129 10.23 1.74 12.08
N GLN A 130 10.71 0.53 12.37
CA GLN A 130 9.99 -0.43 13.20
C GLN A 130 9.92 0.00 14.67
N GLN A 131 10.95 0.64 15.22
CA GLN A 131 10.87 1.26 16.55
C GLN A 131 9.90 2.44 16.58
N ASP A 132 9.93 3.32 15.57
CA ASP A 132 9.08 4.51 15.57
C ASP A 132 7.59 4.16 15.34
N VAL A 133 7.29 3.15 14.51
CA VAL A 133 5.96 2.54 14.40
C VAL A 133 5.52 1.84 15.70
N GLN A 134 6.46 1.34 16.50
CA GLN A 134 6.15 0.72 17.80
C GLN A 134 5.83 1.79 18.86
N LYS A 135 6.62 2.87 18.95
CA LYS A 135 6.33 4.03 19.81
C LYS A 135 4.96 4.64 19.48
N GLY A 136 4.68 4.87 18.19
CA GLY A 136 3.39 5.43 17.76
C GLY A 136 2.18 4.55 18.12
N LYS A 137 2.35 3.23 18.27
CA LYS A 137 1.29 2.34 18.80
C LYS A 137 1.13 2.45 20.31
N GLU A 138 2.24 2.59 21.04
CA GLU A 138 2.24 2.76 22.50
C GLU A 138 1.62 4.11 22.86
N GLU A 139 1.96 5.18 22.15
CA GLU A 139 1.33 6.50 22.21
C GLU A 139 -0.17 6.42 21.85
N GLN A 140 -0.55 5.66 20.81
CA GLN A 140 -1.95 5.46 20.44
C GLN A 140 -2.76 4.70 21.52
N GLU A 141 -2.18 3.70 22.20
CA GLU A 141 -2.82 3.02 23.33
C GLU A 141 -2.96 3.96 24.54
N ILE A 142 -1.94 4.76 24.86
CA ILE A 142 -2.02 5.78 25.92
C ILE A 142 -3.13 6.79 25.60
N ALA A 143 -3.21 7.28 24.36
CA ALA A 143 -4.27 8.18 23.92
C ALA A 143 -5.67 7.54 24.01
N LYS A 144 -5.83 6.26 23.65
CA LYS A 144 -7.10 5.52 23.84
C LYS A 144 -7.48 5.39 25.32
N GLN A 145 -6.53 5.10 26.20
CA GLN A 145 -6.80 5.00 27.64
C GLN A 145 -7.21 6.34 28.24
N GLN A 146 -6.55 7.44 27.85
CA GLN A 146 -6.95 8.79 28.22
C GLN A 146 -8.35 9.15 27.70
N LEU A 147 -8.65 8.83 26.44
CA LEU A 147 -9.98 9.04 25.85
C LEU A 147 -11.08 8.24 26.58
N LEU A 148 -10.77 7.00 26.99
CA LEU A 148 -11.68 6.15 27.75
C LEU A 148 -11.95 6.72 29.16
N GLN A 149 -10.91 7.22 29.86
CA GLN A 149 -11.08 7.90 31.14
C GLN A 149 -11.89 9.20 31.02
N ALA A 150 -11.58 10.03 30.02
CA ALA A 150 -12.33 11.26 29.75
C ALA A 150 -13.82 10.97 29.46
N LYS A 151 -14.10 9.88 28.73
CA LYS A 151 -15.48 9.43 28.46
C LYS A 151 -16.20 8.93 29.72
N GLN A 152 -15.53 8.16 30.58
CA GLN A 152 -16.07 7.75 31.88
C GLN A 152 -16.37 8.96 32.79
N GLN A 153 -15.52 9.98 32.79
CA GLN A 153 -15.77 11.24 33.50
C GLN A 153 -16.98 11.99 32.90
N GLN A 154 -17.09 12.05 31.56
CA GLN A 154 -18.24 12.68 30.89
C GLN A 154 -19.56 11.98 31.23
N ASP A 155 -19.59 10.65 31.30
CA ASP A 155 -20.79 9.89 31.66
C ASP A 155 -21.14 10.03 33.16
N GLN A 156 -20.15 10.16 34.05
CA GLN A 156 -20.38 10.52 35.47
C GLN A 156 -20.96 11.93 35.62
N VAL A 157 -20.42 12.92 34.90
CA VAL A 157 -20.94 14.30 34.91
C VAL A 157 -22.37 14.36 34.38
N LYS A 158 -22.71 13.57 33.34
CA LYS A 158 -24.12 13.41 32.89
C LYS A 158 -25.02 12.86 33.98
N GLN A 159 -24.62 11.78 34.66
CA GLN A 159 -25.43 11.23 35.76
C GLN A 159 -25.67 12.25 36.89
N GLN A 160 -24.65 13.02 37.26
CA GLN A 160 -24.80 14.11 38.25
C GLN A 160 -25.73 15.21 37.73
N GLN A 161 -25.63 15.59 36.45
CA GLN A 161 -26.47 16.62 35.84
C GLN A 161 -27.95 16.19 35.74
N ASP A 162 -28.22 14.92 35.45
CA ASP A 162 -29.60 14.38 35.40
C ASP A 162 -30.18 14.17 36.81
N GLN A 163 -29.37 13.80 37.81
CA GLN A 163 -29.78 13.82 39.22
C GLN A 163 -30.11 15.24 39.70
N ALA A 164 -29.30 16.24 39.33
CA ALA A 164 -29.56 17.65 39.64
C ALA A 164 -30.85 18.17 38.98
N LYS A 165 -31.16 17.77 37.73
CA LYS A 165 -32.46 18.05 37.10
C LYS A 165 -33.62 17.43 37.88
N GLN A 166 -33.52 16.15 38.26
CA GLN A 166 -34.58 15.49 39.03
C GLN A 166 -34.84 16.17 40.37
N GLN A 167 -33.78 16.61 41.07
CA GLN A 167 -33.92 17.40 42.30
C GLN A 167 -34.59 18.76 42.03
N TYR A 168 -34.13 19.49 41.00
CA TYR A 168 -34.73 20.77 40.60
C TYR A 168 -36.22 20.66 40.27
N ASP A 169 -36.63 19.65 39.49
CA ASP A 169 -38.05 19.44 39.16
C ASP A 169 -38.88 19.03 40.39
N GLN A 170 -38.32 18.28 41.34
CA GLN A 170 -38.97 18.00 42.62
C GLN A 170 -39.17 19.27 43.46
N THR A 171 -38.13 20.09 43.64
CA THR A 171 -38.23 21.37 44.37
C THR A 171 -39.22 22.32 43.69
N LYS A 172 -39.23 22.37 42.36
CA LYS A 172 -40.18 23.16 41.56
C LYS A 172 -41.63 22.72 41.79
N GLN A 173 -41.91 21.41 41.83
CA GLN A 173 -43.25 20.89 42.15
C GLN A 173 -43.67 21.22 43.59
N GLN A 174 -42.77 21.12 44.57
CA GLN A 174 -43.05 21.50 45.96
C GLN A 174 -43.41 23.00 46.05
N LEU A 175 -42.61 23.87 45.43
CA LEU A 175 -42.83 25.32 45.43
C LEU A 175 -44.14 25.73 44.72
N GLU A 176 -44.61 24.93 43.74
CA GLU A 176 -45.93 25.12 43.12
C GLU A 176 -47.09 24.66 44.03
N GLN A 177 -46.89 23.60 44.83
CA GLN A 177 -47.86 23.17 45.85
C GLN A 177 -47.97 24.20 46.98
N GLU A 178 -46.85 24.73 47.48
CA GLU A 178 -46.85 25.81 48.47
C GLU A 178 -47.56 27.07 47.94
N ARG A 179 -47.29 27.49 46.70
CA ARG A 179 -48.01 28.61 46.05
C ARG A 179 -49.52 28.37 46.00
N LYS A 180 -49.97 27.13 45.75
CA LYS A 180 -51.40 26.76 45.76
C LYS A 180 -51.99 26.83 47.16
N GLN A 181 -51.28 26.37 48.19
CA GLN A 181 -51.71 26.49 49.59
C GLN A 181 -51.80 27.97 50.02
N VAL A 182 -50.78 28.80 49.73
CA VAL A 182 -50.79 30.23 50.05
C VAL A 182 -51.95 30.96 49.35
N ALA A 183 -52.29 30.59 48.11
CA ALA A 183 -53.45 31.13 47.41
C ALA A 183 -54.78 30.75 48.10
N GLN A 184 -54.93 29.48 48.54
CA GLN A 184 -56.10 29.02 49.29
C GLN A 184 -56.25 29.73 50.63
N THR A 185 -55.17 29.84 51.42
CA THR A 185 -55.17 30.57 52.70
C THR A 185 -55.56 32.04 52.52
N ARG A 186 -55.08 32.69 51.44
CA ARG A 186 -55.45 34.07 51.10
C ARG A 186 -56.93 34.21 50.73
N GLN A 187 -57.48 33.25 49.98
CA GLN A 187 -58.89 33.23 49.62
C GLN A 187 -59.81 33.05 50.85
N LEU A 188 -59.43 32.17 51.78
CA LEU A 188 -60.15 31.98 53.05
C LEU A 188 -60.11 33.26 53.90
N LEU A 189 -58.95 33.90 54.04
CA LEU A 189 -58.78 35.15 54.77
C LEU A 189 -59.63 36.30 54.20
N ASP A 190 -59.79 36.36 52.87
CA ASP A 190 -60.67 37.36 52.25
C ASP A 190 -62.16 37.03 52.37
N GLN A 191 -62.54 35.74 52.51
CA GLN A 191 -63.89 35.33 52.89
C GLN A 191 -64.22 35.72 54.34
N GLU A 192 -63.31 35.49 55.29
CA GLU A 192 -63.50 35.92 56.69
C GLU A 192 -63.67 37.44 56.81
N LYS A 193 -62.88 38.24 56.06
CA LYS A 193 -63.07 39.70 56.00
C LYS A 193 -64.45 40.10 55.50
N GLN A 194 -64.97 39.41 54.48
CA GLN A 194 -66.33 39.68 53.97
C GLN A 194 -67.41 39.31 55.00
N GLN A 195 -67.28 38.17 55.69
CA GLN A 195 -68.18 37.80 56.79
C GLN A 195 -68.13 38.84 57.91
N HIS A 196 -66.94 39.23 58.38
CA HIS A 196 -66.79 40.24 59.43
C HIS A 196 -67.38 41.61 59.02
N LEU A 197 -67.34 41.97 57.73
CA LEU A 197 -67.98 43.17 57.20
C LEU A 197 -69.52 43.05 57.18
N GLN A 198 -70.07 41.87 56.91
CA GLN A 198 -71.52 41.60 57.02
C GLN A 198 -71.99 41.65 58.49
N THR A 199 -71.27 40.98 59.41
CA THR A 199 -71.58 41.02 60.86
C THR A 199 -71.55 42.46 61.39
N LYS A 200 -70.59 43.28 60.94
CA LYS A 200 -70.55 44.72 61.29
C LYS A 200 -71.79 45.46 60.82
N LYS A 201 -72.24 45.24 59.57
CA LYS A 201 -73.50 45.82 59.05
C LYS A 201 -74.72 45.39 59.87
N GLN A 202 -74.81 44.12 60.26
CA GLN A 202 -75.90 43.60 61.10
C GLN A 202 -75.91 44.25 62.49
N ILE A 203 -74.73 44.43 63.11
CA ILE A 203 -74.60 45.13 64.41
C ILE A 203 -75.06 46.59 64.30
N ASP A 204 -74.68 47.30 63.24
CA ASP A 204 -75.07 48.70 63.06
C ASP A 204 -76.56 48.86 62.70
N GLN A 205 -77.15 47.90 61.97
CA GLN A 205 -78.60 47.81 61.76
C GLN A 205 -79.36 47.51 63.07
N GLY A 206 -78.83 46.63 63.93
CA GLY A 206 -79.41 46.34 65.25
C GLY A 206 -79.46 47.57 66.16
N LYS A 207 -78.42 48.40 66.15
CA LYS A 207 -78.41 49.70 66.86
C LYS A 207 -79.51 50.64 66.34
N GLN A 208 -79.66 50.75 65.01
CA GLN A 208 -80.71 51.58 64.41
C GLN A 208 -82.12 51.10 64.78
N GLN A 209 -82.35 49.78 64.82
CA GLN A 209 -83.61 49.22 65.31
C GLN A 209 -83.85 49.50 66.80
N GLN A 210 -82.81 49.46 67.64
CA GLN A 210 -82.91 49.78 69.06
C GLN A 210 -83.23 51.27 69.31
N GLU A 211 -82.64 52.18 68.51
CA GLU A 211 -82.98 53.61 68.52
C GLU A 211 -84.42 53.86 68.06
N LEU A 212 -84.90 53.13 67.05
CA LEU A 212 -86.28 53.22 66.57
C LEU A 212 -87.30 52.73 67.61
N LEU A 213 -87.01 51.62 68.30
CA LEU A 213 -87.84 51.09 69.40
C LEU A 213 -87.92 52.10 70.57
N ARG A 214 -86.82 52.81 70.84
CA ARG A 214 -86.75 53.86 71.86
C ARG A 214 -87.63 55.07 71.51
N GLN A 215 -87.71 55.44 70.23
CA GLN A 215 -88.63 56.48 69.75
C GLN A 215 -90.09 56.01 69.82
N GLN A 216 -90.39 54.79 69.40
CA GLN A 216 -91.75 54.21 69.50
C GLN A 216 -92.25 54.17 70.96
N LEU A 217 -91.39 53.83 71.93
CA LEU A 217 -91.71 53.89 73.36
C LEU A 217 -91.95 55.31 73.91
N GLN A 218 -91.44 56.36 73.26
CA GLN A 218 -91.83 57.75 73.57
C GLN A 218 -93.17 58.13 72.94
N GLN A 219 -93.50 57.56 71.78
CA GLN A 219 -94.71 57.88 71.04
C GLN A 219 -95.97 57.22 71.63
N VAL A 220 -95.87 55.95 72.06
CA VAL A 220 -96.95 55.25 72.78
C VAL A 220 -97.36 55.98 74.08
N LYS A 221 -96.45 56.75 74.70
CA LYS A 221 -96.75 57.61 75.86
C LYS A 221 -97.45 58.94 75.54
N LYS A 222 -97.73 59.24 74.27
CA LYS A 222 -98.52 60.42 73.85
C LYS A 222 -99.87 60.06 73.22
N GLU A 223 -100.01 58.85 72.72
CA GLU A 223 -101.21 58.41 71.99
C GLU A 223 -102.31 57.81 72.90
N GLN A 224 -102.09 57.80 74.23
CA GLN A 224 -103.06 57.31 75.22
C GLN A 224 -104.14 58.35 75.62
N ASP A 225 -103.90 59.66 75.43
CA ASP A 225 -104.76 60.74 75.96
C ASP A 225 -105.70 61.40 74.92
N GLN A 226 -105.71 60.95 73.65
CA GLN A 226 -106.63 61.47 72.61
C GLN A 226 -107.43 60.36 71.94
N ALA A 227 -108.48 59.91 72.64
CA ALA A 227 -109.46 58.97 72.10
C ALA A 227 -110.55 59.65 71.26
N LYS A 228 -111.18 58.86 70.37
CA LYS A 228 -112.45 59.12 69.65
C LYS A 228 -112.39 60.12 68.49
N LEU A 229 -112.36 59.60 67.25
CA LEU A 229 -113.54 59.71 66.38
C LEU A 229 -113.64 58.58 65.33
N VAL A 230 -114.81 57.95 65.31
CA VAL A 230 -115.63 57.53 64.15
C VAL A 230 -115.23 58.23 62.83
N HIS A 231 -115.21 57.62 61.63
CA HIS A 231 -115.54 56.26 61.13
C HIS A 231 -115.28 56.26 59.59
N GLU A 232 -115.68 55.16 58.93
CA GLU A 232 -116.32 55.17 57.60
C GLU A 232 -115.48 55.01 56.31
N GLN A 233 -116.07 54.24 55.37
CA GLN A 233 -115.72 54.04 53.95
C GLN A 233 -114.28 53.60 53.63
N ILE A 234 -113.98 52.32 53.31
CA ILE A 234 -114.52 51.47 52.23
C ILE A 234 -114.40 52.15 50.86
N LYS A 235 -113.63 51.57 49.92
CA LYS A 235 -114.15 50.89 48.70
C LYS A 235 -113.09 50.52 47.63
N GLN A 236 -112.79 49.21 47.54
CA GLN A 236 -112.42 48.46 46.31
C GLN A 236 -111.11 48.83 45.55
N LYS A 237 -110.65 48.09 44.52
CA LYS A 237 -110.36 46.64 44.28
C LYS A 237 -109.95 46.48 42.77
N LEU A 238 -109.40 45.31 42.38
CA LEU A 238 -109.24 44.84 40.97
C LEU A 238 -108.22 45.64 40.09
N GLU A 239 -107.63 45.16 38.98
CA GLU A 239 -107.67 43.85 38.27
C GLU A 239 -106.38 43.60 37.42
N GLN A 240 -106.04 42.31 37.18
CA GLN A 240 -105.50 41.62 35.98
C GLN A 240 -104.60 42.33 34.93
N GLU A 241 -103.47 41.77 34.43
CA GLU A 241 -103.23 40.55 33.59
C GLU A 241 -103.61 40.71 32.08
N GLN A 242 -102.98 40.06 31.07
CA GLN A 242 -101.98 38.97 31.08
C GLN A 242 -100.93 39.02 29.91
N LYS A 243 -100.50 37.84 29.42
CA LYS A 243 -99.45 37.47 28.46
C LYS A 243 -99.97 37.23 27.02
N GLN A 244 -99.16 37.45 25.97
CA GLN A 244 -98.51 36.44 25.07
C GLN A 244 -99.30 35.15 24.70
N LEU A 245 -99.32 34.76 23.41
CA LEU A 245 -98.54 33.63 22.81
C LEU A 245 -99.17 33.04 21.50
N THR A 246 -98.32 32.59 20.56
CA THR A 246 -98.53 31.53 19.50
C THR A 246 -99.55 31.67 18.34
N GLN A 247 -99.03 31.40 17.12
CA GLN A 247 -99.45 30.36 16.14
C GLN A 247 -100.90 29.78 16.24
N ALA A 248 -101.68 29.55 15.17
CA ALA A 248 -101.28 29.25 13.77
C ALA A 248 -102.43 29.38 12.73
N GLN A 249 -102.03 29.54 11.44
CA GLN A 249 -102.74 29.14 10.20
C GLN A 249 -104.05 29.85 9.76
N GLN A 250 -104.34 29.67 8.46
CA GLN A 250 -105.59 29.95 7.72
C GLN A 250 -105.92 31.42 7.36
N LEU A 251 -106.54 31.76 6.21
CA LEU A 251 -106.49 31.21 4.83
C LEU A 251 -107.32 32.16 3.91
N LEU A 252 -106.68 32.90 3.02
CA LEU A 252 -107.23 33.71 1.91
C LEU A 252 -105.97 34.12 1.08
N GLU A 253 -105.86 34.04 -0.25
CA GLU A 253 -106.77 33.84 -1.39
C GLU A 253 -106.53 32.43 -2.04
N GLN A 254 -107.47 31.84 -2.82
CA GLN A 254 -107.58 31.92 -4.30
C GLN A 254 -106.22 31.76 -5.04
N GLU A 255 -106.01 30.86 -6.01
CA GLU A 255 -106.89 30.01 -6.85
C GLU A 255 -106.03 28.79 -7.31
N LYS A 256 -106.43 27.51 -7.31
CA LYS A 256 -107.48 26.82 -8.11
C LYS A 256 -107.47 27.24 -9.59
N GLN A 257 -107.09 26.43 -10.58
CA GLN A 257 -107.00 24.96 -10.66
C GLN A 257 -105.87 24.46 -11.61
N GLN A 258 -105.42 23.23 -11.35
CA GLN A 258 -105.27 22.08 -12.28
C GLN A 258 -105.13 22.38 -13.81
N HIS A 259 -104.26 21.72 -14.59
CA HIS A 259 -103.89 20.30 -14.50
C HIS A 259 -102.44 20.02 -14.99
N LEU A 260 -101.73 19.17 -14.23
CA LEU A 260 -101.14 17.90 -14.71
C LEU A 260 -100.74 17.78 -16.21
N GLN A 261 -99.50 18.14 -16.55
CA GLN A 261 -98.50 17.28 -17.26
C GLN A 261 -97.20 18.10 -17.34
N ALA A 262 -96.13 17.69 -16.67
CA ALA A 262 -95.19 16.62 -17.04
C ALA A 262 -94.17 17.06 -18.10
N VAL A 263 -92.92 17.22 -17.63
CA VAL A 263 -91.64 17.09 -18.38
C VAL A 263 -91.19 18.30 -19.24
N GLN A 264 -89.94 18.72 -18.97
CA GLN A 264 -89.01 19.55 -19.78
C GLN A 264 -89.51 20.93 -20.24
N LEU A 265 -88.98 22.06 -19.70
CA LEU A 265 -87.61 22.58 -19.85
C LEU A 265 -87.13 22.66 -21.31
N LEU A 266 -87.41 23.78 -21.98
CA LEU A 266 -86.42 24.69 -22.60
C LEU A 266 -87.10 25.81 -23.40
N GLU A 267 -87.33 26.96 -22.77
CA GLU A 267 -87.75 28.18 -23.48
C GLU A 267 -86.52 29.02 -23.90
N GLU A 268 -86.18 29.05 -25.19
CA GLU A 268 -85.45 30.20 -25.77
C GLU A 268 -85.66 30.38 -27.29
N GLY A 269 -86.82 29.93 -27.80
CA GLY A 269 -87.19 29.93 -29.23
C GLY A 269 -87.49 31.31 -29.84
N LYS A 270 -86.51 32.22 -29.83
CA LYS A 270 -86.55 33.54 -30.51
C LYS A 270 -85.27 33.92 -31.27
N LYS A 271 -84.30 33.00 -31.42
CA LYS A 271 -83.02 33.25 -32.12
C LYS A 271 -83.02 32.89 -33.61
N GLU A 272 -84.04 32.19 -34.11
CA GLU A 272 -83.96 31.49 -35.41
C GLU A 272 -84.32 32.34 -36.65
N GLN A 273 -84.88 33.55 -36.48
CA GLN A 273 -85.35 34.35 -37.62
C GLN A 273 -84.30 35.31 -38.23
N GLU A 274 -83.19 35.60 -37.54
CA GLU A 274 -82.10 36.43 -38.09
C GLU A 274 -81.00 35.61 -38.80
N GLN A 275 -80.80 34.35 -38.43
CA GLN A 275 -79.70 33.52 -38.96
C GLN A 275 -79.80 33.24 -40.48
N LEU A 276 -81.01 33.23 -41.04
CA LEU A 276 -81.24 32.82 -42.42
C LEU A 276 -80.80 33.87 -43.47
N ILE A 277 -80.59 35.13 -43.06
CA ILE A 277 -80.18 36.22 -43.97
C ILE A 277 -78.65 36.26 -44.15
N GLN A 278 -77.86 35.96 -43.11
CA GLN A 278 -76.39 35.97 -43.20
C GLN A 278 -75.83 34.87 -44.12
N GLN A 279 -76.43 33.67 -44.09
CA GLN A 279 -75.96 32.51 -44.85
C GLN A 279 -75.93 32.75 -46.38
N LEU A 280 -76.83 33.59 -46.89
CA LEU A 280 -76.96 33.87 -48.33
C LEU A 280 -75.92 34.87 -48.89
N GLN A 281 -75.20 35.59 -48.03
CA GLN A 281 -74.07 36.43 -48.45
C GLN A 281 -72.75 35.64 -48.46
N GLN A 282 -72.56 34.73 -47.48
CA GLN A 282 -71.34 33.94 -47.34
C GLN A 282 -71.04 33.07 -48.57
N ALA A 283 -72.07 32.36 -49.07
CA ALA A 283 -71.95 31.46 -50.22
C ALA A 283 -71.49 32.13 -51.54
N LYS A 284 -71.52 33.47 -51.64
CA LYS A 284 -70.98 34.21 -52.79
C LYS A 284 -69.50 34.60 -52.67
N GLN A 285 -68.92 34.61 -51.47
CA GLN A 285 -67.48 34.80 -51.30
C GLN A 285 -66.71 33.50 -51.53
N GLU A 286 -67.27 32.38 -51.06
CA GLU A 286 -66.69 31.04 -51.20
C GLU A 286 -66.48 30.65 -52.68
N GLN A 287 -67.37 31.04 -53.60
CA GLN A 287 -67.21 30.78 -55.03
C GLN A 287 -66.05 31.55 -55.69
N VAL A 288 -65.66 32.72 -55.16
CA VAL A 288 -64.50 33.48 -55.68
C VAL A 288 -63.20 32.85 -55.19
N GLN A 289 -63.15 32.45 -53.92
CA GLN A 289 -61.99 31.76 -53.32
C GLN A 289 -61.71 30.41 -54.01
N ALA A 290 -62.76 29.66 -54.36
CA ALA A 290 -62.63 28.39 -55.07
C ALA A 290 -61.96 28.49 -56.46
N ASN A 291 -62.03 29.65 -57.13
CA ASN A 291 -61.34 29.86 -58.40
C ASN A 291 -59.86 30.21 -58.21
N GLN A 292 -59.52 31.01 -57.20
CA GLN A 292 -58.12 31.38 -56.90
C GLN A 292 -57.32 30.15 -56.43
N LEU A 293 -57.93 29.30 -55.60
CA LEU A 293 -57.30 28.07 -55.11
C LEU A 293 -56.92 27.10 -56.26
N ASN A 294 -57.66 27.10 -57.37
CA ASN A 294 -57.36 26.25 -58.53
C ASN A 294 -56.14 26.73 -59.34
N GLU A 295 -55.79 28.02 -59.31
CA GLU A 295 -54.54 28.51 -59.91
C GLU A 295 -53.33 28.19 -59.00
N GLU A 296 -53.47 28.37 -57.68
CA GLU A 296 -52.42 28.00 -56.71
C GLU A 296 -52.09 26.49 -56.74
N ILE A 297 -53.11 25.63 -56.90
CA ILE A 297 -52.93 24.17 -57.05
C ILE A 297 -52.21 23.81 -58.37
N GLN A 298 -52.39 24.58 -59.46
CA GLN A 298 -51.65 24.35 -60.71
C GLN A 298 -50.15 24.66 -60.54
N GLU A 299 -49.79 25.80 -59.92
CA GLU A 299 -48.38 26.14 -59.67
C GLU A 299 -47.71 25.15 -58.71
N GLN A 300 -48.41 24.72 -57.65
CA GLN A 300 -47.89 23.72 -56.71
C GLN A 300 -47.61 22.37 -57.41
N LEU A 301 -48.54 21.88 -58.24
CA LEU A 301 -48.37 20.63 -58.98
C LEU A 301 -47.21 20.69 -60.00
N GLU A 302 -46.84 21.88 -60.48
CA GLU A 302 -45.69 22.07 -61.37
C GLU A 302 -44.36 22.22 -60.60
N GLN A 303 -44.38 22.78 -59.39
CA GLN A 303 -43.24 22.72 -58.47
C GLN A 303 -42.95 21.30 -57.98
N GLU A 304 -43.96 20.53 -57.57
CA GLU A 304 -43.80 19.14 -57.11
C GLU A 304 -43.17 18.25 -58.18
N LYS A 305 -43.59 18.36 -59.45
CA LYS A 305 -42.97 17.65 -60.58
C LYS A 305 -41.49 17.99 -60.74
N LYS A 306 -41.12 19.24 -60.50
CA LYS A 306 -39.73 19.70 -60.61
C LYS A 306 -38.87 19.15 -59.46
N GLN A 307 -39.38 19.23 -58.23
CA GLN A 307 -38.76 18.61 -57.05
C GLN A 307 -38.62 17.10 -57.19
N ALA A 308 -39.60 16.40 -57.76
CA ALA A 308 -39.51 14.96 -58.03
C ALA A 308 -38.37 14.60 -59.02
N ILE A 309 -38.13 15.42 -60.05
CA ILE A 309 -37.02 15.23 -61.00
C ILE A 309 -35.66 15.47 -60.30
N ASP A 310 -35.53 16.55 -59.53
CA ASP A 310 -34.31 16.86 -58.79
C ASP A 310 -34.01 15.78 -57.71
N THR A 311 -35.06 15.23 -57.08
CA THR A 311 -34.95 14.13 -56.10
C THR A 311 -34.53 12.82 -56.77
N GLN A 312 -35.04 12.50 -57.96
CA GLN A 312 -34.61 11.33 -58.74
C GLN A 312 -33.13 11.46 -59.17
N LEU A 313 -32.69 12.65 -59.57
CA LEU A 313 -31.29 12.91 -59.91
C LEU A 313 -30.36 12.73 -58.70
N LEU A 314 -30.76 13.22 -57.52
CA LEU A 314 -30.03 12.99 -56.26
C LEU A 314 -29.98 11.50 -55.90
N LEU A 315 -31.09 10.78 -56.00
CA LEU A 315 -31.17 9.35 -55.70
C LEU A 315 -30.27 8.50 -56.62
N ASP A 316 -30.11 8.89 -57.88
CA ASP A 316 -29.21 8.19 -58.81
C ASP A 316 -27.73 8.58 -58.62
N GLN A 317 -27.43 9.78 -58.09
CA GLN A 317 -26.10 10.14 -57.59
C GLN A 317 -25.72 9.39 -56.31
N GLU A 318 -26.65 9.25 -55.35
CA GLU A 318 -26.43 8.44 -54.13
C GLU A 318 -26.13 6.98 -54.48
N LYS A 319 -26.84 6.38 -55.45
CA LYS A 319 -26.53 5.02 -55.94
C LYS A 319 -25.14 4.90 -56.54
N GLN A 320 -24.64 5.91 -57.26
CA GLN A 320 -23.26 5.89 -57.77
C GLN A 320 -22.24 5.93 -56.61
N GLN A 321 -22.43 6.82 -55.64
CA GLN A 321 -21.56 6.91 -54.46
C GLN A 321 -21.61 5.62 -53.63
N GLN A 322 -22.79 5.00 -53.51
CA GLN A 322 -22.96 3.72 -52.80
C GLN A 322 -22.25 2.57 -53.53
N LEU A 323 -22.26 2.54 -54.86
CA LEU A 323 -21.53 1.57 -55.67
C LEU A 323 -20.01 1.75 -55.58
N GLU A 324 -19.50 2.99 -55.57
CA GLU A 324 -18.08 3.28 -55.34
C GLU A 324 -17.64 2.87 -53.92
N LEU A 325 -18.47 3.15 -52.91
CA LEU A 325 -18.21 2.74 -51.53
C LEU A 325 -18.23 1.22 -51.36
N GLU A 326 -19.13 0.51 -52.05
CA GLU A 326 -19.19 -0.96 -52.04
C GLU A 326 -17.96 -1.58 -52.72
N GLN A 327 -17.44 -0.98 -53.80
CA GLN A 327 -16.17 -1.38 -54.41
C GLN A 327 -14.98 -1.11 -53.47
N GLN A 328 -14.95 0.01 -52.76
CA GLN A 328 -13.91 0.28 -51.74
C GLN A 328 -13.99 -0.67 -50.54
N LEU A 329 -15.20 -1.06 -50.12
CA LEU A 329 -15.39 -2.08 -49.08
C LEU A 329 -14.89 -3.46 -49.54
N GLU A 330 -15.14 -3.85 -50.78
CA GLU A 330 -14.66 -5.13 -51.31
C GLU A 330 -13.12 -5.15 -51.51
N GLN A 331 -12.52 -4.03 -51.93
CA GLN A 331 -11.06 -3.86 -51.92
C GLN A 331 -10.47 -3.95 -50.51
N ASN A 332 -11.10 -3.29 -49.52
CA ASN A 332 -10.67 -3.38 -48.12
C ASN A 332 -10.81 -4.81 -47.56
N LYS A 333 -11.86 -5.57 -47.92
CA LYS A 333 -11.96 -7.00 -47.57
C LYS A 333 -10.83 -7.82 -48.19
N GLN A 334 -10.48 -7.59 -49.46
CA GLN A 334 -9.39 -8.31 -50.12
C GLN A 334 -8.03 -7.99 -49.47
N LEU A 335 -7.80 -6.71 -49.11
CA LEU A 335 -6.59 -6.30 -48.39
C LEU A 335 -6.55 -6.87 -46.97
N GLN A 336 -7.69 -6.88 -46.26
CA GLN A 336 -7.81 -7.50 -44.94
C GLN A 336 -7.58 -9.02 -45.01
N ALA A 337 -8.13 -9.72 -46.00
CA ALA A 337 -7.92 -11.15 -46.19
C ALA A 337 -6.45 -11.49 -46.49
N GLN A 338 -5.75 -10.66 -47.28
CA GLN A 338 -4.31 -10.80 -47.49
C GLN A 338 -3.52 -10.56 -46.19
N MET A 339 -3.90 -9.57 -45.39
CA MET A 339 -3.26 -9.29 -44.11
C MET A 339 -3.55 -10.37 -43.06
N GLU A 340 -4.75 -10.96 -43.05
CA GLU A 340 -5.13 -12.11 -42.24
C GLU A 340 -4.35 -13.37 -42.65
N GLN A 341 -4.16 -13.61 -43.95
CA GLN A 341 -3.30 -14.71 -44.44
C GLN A 341 -1.84 -14.51 -43.99
N GLN A 342 -1.29 -13.30 -44.12
CA GLN A 342 0.07 -13.00 -43.63
C GLN A 342 0.18 -13.14 -42.10
N LEU A 343 -0.85 -12.76 -41.34
CA LEU A 343 -0.94 -13.01 -39.90
C LEU A 343 -1.06 -14.50 -39.57
N GLN A 344 -1.65 -15.32 -40.44
CA GLN A 344 -1.77 -16.76 -40.26
C GLN A 344 -0.44 -17.48 -40.56
N GLU A 345 0.28 -17.06 -41.60
CA GLU A 345 1.64 -17.54 -41.92
C GLU A 345 2.66 -17.13 -40.84
N ALA A 346 2.60 -15.87 -40.36
CA ALA A 346 3.37 -15.42 -39.20
C ALA A 346 2.93 -16.14 -37.90
N GLY A 347 1.65 -16.50 -37.79
CA GLY A 347 1.10 -17.29 -36.69
C GLY A 347 1.69 -18.69 -36.62
N GLN A 348 1.85 -19.37 -37.76
CA GLN A 348 2.50 -20.69 -37.83
C GLN A 348 3.98 -20.63 -37.44
N GLN A 349 4.71 -19.57 -37.81
CA GLN A 349 6.07 -19.34 -37.30
C GLN A 349 6.11 -19.05 -35.79
N ASN A 350 4.99 -18.63 -35.20
CA ASN A 350 4.85 -18.39 -33.77
C ASN A 350 4.40 -19.65 -32.99
N GLU A 351 4.07 -20.76 -33.65
CA GLU A 351 3.76 -22.04 -32.97
C GLU A 351 5.02 -22.68 -32.35
N GLU A 352 6.18 -22.59 -33.01
CA GLU A 352 7.47 -22.97 -32.41
C GLU A 352 7.84 -22.05 -31.24
N GLY A 353 7.62 -20.74 -31.40
CA GLY A 353 7.84 -19.74 -30.36
C GLY A 353 6.96 -19.95 -29.12
N THR A 354 5.68 -20.29 -29.31
CA THR A 354 4.75 -20.59 -28.21
C THR A 354 5.00 -21.95 -27.57
N LEU A 355 5.53 -22.95 -28.31
CA LEU A 355 5.99 -24.21 -27.71
C LEU A 355 7.15 -23.96 -26.74
N ILE A 356 8.15 -23.16 -27.16
CA ILE A 356 9.26 -22.73 -26.30
C ILE A 356 8.75 -21.89 -25.12
N GLN A 357 7.81 -20.97 -25.36
CA GLN A 357 7.24 -20.12 -24.33
C GLN A 357 6.43 -20.91 -23.29
N GLU A 358 5.64 -21.91 -23.69
CA GLU A 358 4.91 -22.78 -22.75
C GLU A 358 5.87 -23.76 -22.03
N GLN A 359 6.96 -24.22 -22.65
CA GLN A 359 8.04 -24.94 -21.95
C GLN A 359 8.71 -24.07 -20.88
N ILE A 360 9.11 -22.84 -21.21
CA ILE A 360 9.68 -21.87 -20.25
C ILE A 360 8.68 -21.58 -19.13
N LYS A 361 7.39 -21.44 -19.44
CA LYS A 361 6.30 -21.19 -18.48
C LYS A 361 5.97 -22.41 -17.61
N GLN A 362 6.20 -23.63 -18.10
CA GLN A 362 6.17 -24.86 -17.30
C GLN A 362 7.39 -24.97 -16.39
N GLN A 363 8.60 -24.63 -16.87
CA GLN A 363 9.80 -24.51 -16.04
C GLN A 363 9.60 -23.45 -14.94
N LEU A 364 9.10 -22.26 -15.28
CA LEU A 364 8.75 -21.19 -14.31
C LEU A 364 7.65 -21.61 -13.34
N LYS A 365 6.71 -22.48 -13.71
CA LYS A 365 5.73 -23.08 -12.77
C LYS A 365 6.43 -24.07 -11.83
N ALA A 366 7.32 -24.93 -12.33
CA ALA A 366 8.07 -25.89 -11.52
C ALA A 366 9.05 -25.20 -10.56
N GLU A 367 9.78 -24.20 -11.04
CA GLU A 367 10.70 -23.38 -10.25
C GLU A 367 9.95 -22.52 -9.22
N LYS A 368 8.79 -21.94 -9.57
CA LYS A 368 7.92 -21.29 -8.57
C LYS A 368 7.39 -22.29 -7.54
N ALA A 369 7.08 -23.53 -7.91
CA ALA A 369 6.66 -24.56 -6.96
C ALA A 369 7.81 -24.98 -6.03
N GLN A 370 9.03 -25.13 -6.55
CA GLN A 370 10.24 -25.37 -5.76
C GLN A 370 10.56 -24.19 -4.83
N PHE A 371 10.44 -22.95 -5.31
CA PHE A 371 10.59 -21.74 -4.50
C PHE A 371 9.51 -21.66 -3.40
N LEU A 372 8.27 -22.06 -3.68
CA LEU A 372 7.20 -22.10 -2.68
C LEU A 372 7.49 -23.16 -1.60
N LEU A 373 8.00 -24.33 -1.99
CA LEU A 373 8.48 -25.39 -1.10
C LEU A 373 9.67 -24.93 -0.25
N ALA A 374 10.68 -24.31 -0.85
CA ALA A 374 11.83 -23.74 -0.15
C ALA A 374 11.41 -22.63 0.82
N LYS A 375 10.48 -21.75 0.42
CA LYS A 375 9.89 -20.75 1.31
C LYS A 375 9.15 -21.41 2.47
N GLN A 376 8.36 -22.46 2.23
CA GLN A 376 7.65 -23.19 3.28
C GLN A 376 8.62 -23.87 4.25
N GLN A 377 9.71 -24.45 3.77
CA GLN A 377 10.80 -25.00 4.60
C GLN A 377 11.50 -23.92 5.42
N ILE A 378 11.74 -22.73 4.85
CA ILE A 378 12.28 -21.56 5.58
C ILE A 378 11.28 -21.07 6.65
N GLU A 379 9.99 -21.02 6.36
CA GLU A 379 8.95 -20.66 7.34
C GLU A 379 8.87 -21.68 8.48
N GLN A 380 8.96 -22.98 8.18
CA GLN A 380 9.07 -24.05 9.19
C GLN A 380 10.36 -23.95 10.01
N GLY A 381 11.50 -23.64 9.37
CA GLY A 381 12.77 -23.40 10.05
C GLY A 381 12.72 -22.21 11.00
N LYS A 382 12.07 -21.11 10.61
CA LYS A 382 11.80 -19.96 11.50
C LYS A 382 10.89 -20.36 12.66
N GLN A 383 9.81 -21.10 12.41
CA GLN A 383 8.91 -21.57 13.48
C GLN A 383 9.64 -22.47 14.49
N GLN A 384 10.53 -23.36 14.02
CA GLN A 384 11.39 -24.17 14.90
C GLN A 384 12.40 -23.30 15.65
N GLN A 385 13.03 -22.31 15.00
CA GLN A 385 13.96 -21.38 15.65
C GLN A 385 13.25 -20.52 16.71
N GLU A 386 12.02 -20.11 16.46
CA GLU A 386 11.19 -19.35 17.39
C GLU A 386 10.68 -20.21 18.56
N GLN A 387 10.32 -21.48 18.31
CA GLN A 387 10.06 -22.45 19.37
C GLN A 387 11.30 -22.69 20.24
N LEU A 388 12.49 -22.87 19.66
CA LEU A 388 13.74 -22.95 20.43
C LEU A 388 14.02 -21.66 21.20
N ARG A 389 13.73 -20.49 20.63
CA ARG A 389 13.89 -19.19 21.31
C ARG A 389 12.95 -19.07 22.52
N GLN A 390 11.69 -19.50 22.38
CA GLN A 390 10.71 -19.54 23.46
C GLN A 390 11.12 -20.55 24.55
N GLN A 391 11.56 -21.75 24.19
CA GLN A 391 12.08 -22.74 25.13
C GLN A 391 13.32 -22.23 25.88
N LEU A 392 14.24 -21.55 25.20
CA LEU A 392 15.45 -20.98 25.80
C LEU A 392 15.12 -19.77 26.69
N GLN A 393 14.08 -19.00 26.36
CA GLN A 393 13.55 -17.94 27.22
C GLN A 393 12.85 -18.52 28.47
N GLN A 394 12.06 -19.58 28.33
CA GLN A 394 11.46 -20.30 29.47
C GLN A 394 12.53 -20.93 30.36
N ALA A 395 13.56 -21.55 29.79
CA ALA A 395 14.70 -22.10 30.54
C ALA A 395 15.48 -21.01 31.29
N LYS A 396 15.64 -19.81 30.72
CA LYS A 396 16.20 -18.66 31.44
C LYS A 396 15.30 -18.20 32.58
N GLN A 397 14.00 -18.06 32.35
CA GLN A 397 13.04 -17.69 33.40
C GLN A 397 13.03 -18.72 34.55
N GLN A 398 13.08 -20.02 34.24
CA GLN A 398 13.23 -21.08 35.24
C GLN A 398 14.58 -21.02 35.96
N GLN A 399 15.67 -20.70 35.26
CA GLN A 399 16.99 -20.51 35.88
C GLN A 399 17.02 -19.30 36.83
N ASP A 400 16.39 -18.19 36.45
CA ASP A 400 16.35 -16.97 37.28
C ASP A 400 15.38 -17.12 38.46
N GLN A 401 14.25 -17.82 38.28
CA GLN A 401 13.40 -18.29 39.39
C GLN A 401 14.18 -19.21 40.32
N ALA A 402 14.97 -20.16 39.82
CA ALA A 402 15.79 -21.06 40.64
C ALA A 402 16.90 -20.30 41.41
N LYS A 403 17.48 -19.23 40.84
CA LYS A 403 18.38 -18.32 41.57
C LYS A 403 17.64 -17.61 42.70
N GLN A 404 16.47 -17.03 42.42
CA GLN A 404 15.65 -16.35 43.43
C GLN A 404 15.21 -17.28 44.56
N PHE A 405 14.78 -18.51 44.24
CA PHE A 405 14.51 -19.54 45.26
C PHE A 405 15.77 -19.93 46.04
N SER A 406 16.94 -20.04 45.40
CA SER A 406 18.20 -20.30 46.11
C SER A 406 18.60 -19.17 47.07
N GLU A 407 18.35 -17.91 46.70
CA GLU A 407 18.57 -16.76 47.58
C GLU A 407 17.54 -16.69 48.71
N GLN A 408 16.26 -16.97 48.44
CA GLN A 408 15.23 -17.09 49.48
C GLN A 408 15.56 -18.20 50.48
N ILE A 409 15.98 -19.38 50.01
CA ILE A 409 16.42 -20.49 50.87
C ILE A 409 17.66 -20.09 51.69
N LYS A 410 18.63 -19.38 51.11
CA LYS A 410 19.77 -18.83 51.88
C LYS A 410 19.32 -17.86 52.98
N GLN A 411 18.42 -16.93 52.66
CA GLN A 411 17.89 -15.96 53.61
C GLN A 411 17.10 -16.64 54.73
N GLN A 412 16.23 -17.59 54.40
CA GLN A 412 15.50 -18.41 55.38
C GLN A 412 16.46 -19.20 56.27
N LEU A 413 17.44 -19.90 55.70
CA LEU A 413 18.40 -20.71 56.45
C LEU A 413 19.36 -19.85 57.32
N GLU A 414 19.58 -18.57 56.97
CA GLU A 414 20.27 -17.61 57.84
C GLU A 414 19.35 -17.02 58.93
N GLN A 415 18.05 -16.83 58.65
CA GLN A 415 17.05 -16.48 59.68
C GLN A 415 16.85 -17.62 60.68
N GLU A 416 16.75 -18.88 60.22
CA GLU A 416 16.72 -20.07 61.07
C GLU A 416 17.98 -20.19 61.92
N LYS A 417 19.18 -19.97 61.37
CA LYS A 417 20.42 -19.92 62.16
C LYS A 417 20.38 -18.86 63.26
N LYS A 418 19.82 -17.68 62.99
CA LYS A 418 19.65 -16.61 63.98
C LYS A 418 18.59 -16.97 65.03
N GLN A 419 17.51 -17.64 64.65
CA GLN A 419 16.52 -18.17 65.60
C GLN A 419 17.11 -19.28 66.47
N VAL A 420 17.77 -20.29 65.89
CA VAL A 420 18.44 -21.38 66.63
C VAL A 420 19.48 -20.83 67.62
N TYR A 421 20.27 -19.83 67.24
CA TYR A 421 21.22 -19.18 68.14
C TYR A 421 20.51 -18.46 69.31
N LYS A 422 19.40 -17.76 69.03
CA LYS A 422 18.58 -17.09 70.06
C LYS A 422 17.92 -18.10 71.00
N THR A 423 17.33 -19.16 70.47
CA THR A 423 16.72 -20.25 71.26
C THR A 423 17.76 -21.04 72.05
N GLN A 424 19.01 -21.16 71.58
CA GLN A 424 20.11 -21.71 72.37
C GLN A 424 20.44 -20.81 73.58
N GLN A 425 20.51 -19.49 73.40
CA GLN A 425 20.71 -18.56 74.51
C GLN A 425 19.53 -18.57 75.50
N GLU A 426 18.30 -18.64 75.01
CA GLU A 426 17.08 -18.72 75.83
C GLU A 426 17.05 -20.02 76.64
N LEU A 427 17.34 -21.17 76.01
CA LEU A 427 17.45 -22.47 76.70
C LEU A 427 18.59 -22.51 77.73
N GLU A 428 19.70 -21.79 77.49
CA GLU A 428 20.80 -21.68 78.46
C GLU A 428 20.46 -20.75 79.64
N GLN A 429 19.56 -19.78 79.45
CA GLN A 429 18.97 -18.99 80.54
C GLN A 429 17.92 -19.78 81.32
N GLU A 430 17.00 -20.48 80.64
CA GLU A 430 16.01 -21.36 81.29
C GLU A 430 16.69 -22.45 82.13
N LYS A 431 17.78 -23.05 81.64
CA LYS A 431 18.55 -24.04 82.42
C LYS A 431 19.16 -23.48 83.70
N LYS A 432 19.57 -22.20 83.72
CA LYS A 432 20.03 -21.54 84.96
C LYS A 432 18.87 -21.32 85.90
N GLN A 433 17.78 -20.73 85.41
CA GLN A 433 16.56 -20.50 86.20
C GLN A 433 15.99 -21.82 86.76
N GLN A 434 16.08 -22.94 86.02
CA GLN A 434 15.65 -24.26 86.48
C GLN A 434 16.52 -24.78 87.64
N VAL A 435 17.83 -24.54 87.62
CA VAL A 435 18.72 -24.87 88.75
C VAL A 435 18.39 -23.98 89.95
N ASP A 436 18.28 -22.66 89.75
CA ASP A 436 17.91 -21.72 90.81
C ASP A 436 16.55 -22.08 91.45
N LEU A 437 15.57 -22.54 90.66
CA LEU A 437 14.27 -23.03 91.12
C LEU A 437 14.33 -24.40 91.81
N GLN A 438 15.25 -25.30 91.42
CA GLN A 438 15.46 -26.56 92.15
C GLN A 438 16.03 -26.31 93.54
N ASP A 439 17.02 -25.44 93.67
CA ASP A 439 17.62 -25.06 94.95
C ASP A 439 16.60 -24.39 95.88
N GLN A 440 15.73 -23.52 95.34
CA GLN A 440 14.61 -22.92 96.08
C GLN A 440 13.58 -23.97 96.53
N LEU A 441 13.17 -24.88 95.65
CA LEU A 441 12.19 -25.93 95.98
C LEU A 441 12.72 -26.90 97.05
N GLU A 442 14.03 -27.15 97.08
CA GLU A 442 14.65 -27.98 98.12
C GLU A 442 14.76 -27.26 99.47
N GLN A 443 14.92 -25.93 99.48
CA GLN A 443 14.78 -25.12 100.70
C GLN A 443 13.32 -25.08 101.21
N GLU A 444 12.33 -24.86 100.33
CA GLU A 444 10.92 -24.81 100.73
C GLU A 444 10.44 -26.14 101.32
N LYS A 445 10.80 -27.28 100.69
CA LYS A 445 10.48 -28.61 101.23
C LYS A 445 11.03 -28.82 102.64
N LYS A 446 12.21 -28.28 102.94
CA LYS A 446 12.82 -28.37 104.27
C LYS A 446 12.05 -27.55 105.29
N GLN A 447 11.71 -26.29 104.95
CA GLN A 447 10.87 -25.44 105.81
C GLN A 447 9.47 -26.04 106.03
N GLN A 448 8.88 -26.66 105.00
CA GLN A 448 7.57 -27.31 105.09
C GLN A 448 7.58 -28.52 106.04
N LEU A 449 8.69 -29.27 106.10
CA LEU A 449 8.87 -30.36 107.07
C LEU A 449 8.95 -29.82 108.50
N ASP A 450 9.77 -28.79 108.74
CA ASP A 450 9.91 -28.15 110.06
C ASP A 450 8.56 -27.57 110.57
N LEU A 451 7.75 -27.01 109.67
CA LEU A 451 6.39 -26.53 109.95
C LEU A 451 5.37 -27.65 110.22
N GLN A 452 5.52 -28.81 109.56
CA GLN A 452 4.62 -29.94 109.76
C GLN A 452 4.79 -30.56 111.15
N ASP A 453 6.03 -30.67 111.64
CA ASP A 453 6.34 -31.11 113.00
C ASP A 453 5.79 -30.15 114.07
N GLN A 454 5.83 -28.83 113.83
CA GLN A 454 5.23 -27.83 114.72
C GLN A 454 3.69 -27.96 114.78
N LEU A 455 3.03 -28.13 113.62
CA LEU A 455 1.58 -28.26 113.55
C LEU A 455 1.05 -29.51 114.29
N GLU A 456 1.82 -30.60 114.34
CA GLU A 456 1.44 -31.79 115.12
C GLU A 456 1.62 -31.62 116.64
N GLN A 457 2.42 -30.64 117.09
CA GLN A 457 2.47 -30.25 118.50
C GLN A 457 1.26 -29.38 118.89
N GLU A 458 0.89 -28.39 118.07
CA GLU A 458 -0.27 -27.52 118.35
C GLU A 458 -1.59 -28.30 118.39
N LYS A 459 -1.81 -29.25 117.48
CA LYS A 459 -3.01 -30.10 117.47
C LYS A 459 -3.21 -30.89 118.78
N LYS A 460 -2.12 -31.28 119.45
CA LYS A 460 -2.17 -31.97 120.75
C LYS A 460 -2.57 -31.01 121.89
N GLN A 461 -2.29 -29.71 121.76
CA GLN A 461 -2.76 -28.69 122.71
C GLN A 461 -4.23 -28.31 122.46
N GLN A 462 -4.64 -28.16 121.19
CA GLN A 462 -6.01 -27.77 120.82
C GLN A 462 -7.08 -28.73 121.36
N PHE A 463 -6.81 -30.04 121.34
CA PHE A 463 -7.71 -31.08 121.87
C PHE A 463 -8.05 -30.89 123.36
N VAL A 464 -7.09 -30.40 124.16
CA VAL A 464 -7.28 -30.15 125.60
C VAL A 464 -8.19 -28.93 125.83
N LEU A 465 -8.05 -27.89 125.01
CA LEU A 465 -8.85 -26.66 125.13
C LEU A 465 -10.32 -26.88 124.74
N GLN A 466 -10.57 -27.72 123.73
CA GLN A 466 -11.92 -27.92 123.19
C GLN A 466 -12.87 -28.57 124.21
N GLN A 467 -12.35 -29.38 125.14
CA GLN A 467 -13.14 -30.02 126.20
C GLN A 467 -13.67 -29.02 127.27
N GLN A 468 -13.13 -27.80 127.35
CA GLN A 468 -13.52 -26.78 128.32
C GLN A 468 -14.66 -25.86 127.84
N LEU A 469 -14.89 -25.75 126.53
CA LEU A 469 -15.87 -24.81 125.96
C LEU A 469 -17.32 -25.28 126.07
N GLU A 470 -17.56 -26.60 126.01
CA GLU A 470 -18.92 -27.18 126.03
C GLU A 470 -19.68 -26.84 127.33
N GLN A 471 -18.96 -26.68 128.46
CA GLN A 471 -19.55 -26.36 129.76
C GLN A 471 -20.14 -24.94 129.86
N ASN A 472 -19.65 -23.97 129.07
CA ASN A 472 -20.08 -22.58 129.17
C ASN A 472 -21.37 -22.27 128.38
N LYS A 473 -21.81 -23.18 127.50
CA LYS A 473 -22.85 -22.89 126.50
C LYS A 473 -24.29 -22.91 127.03
N GLN A 474 -24.52 -23.45 128.24
CA GLN A 474 -25.86 -23.64 128.83
C GLN A 474 -26.44 -22.39 129.54
N LEU A 475 -25.77 -21.23 129.49
CA LEU A 475 -26.08 -20.09 130.37
C LEU A 475 -26.70 -18.85 129.68
N GLN A 476 -27.04 -18.90 128.38
CA GLN A 476 -27.26 -17.69 127.57
C GLN A 476 -28.65 -17.54 126.89
N GLU A 477 -29.64 -18.38 127.18
CA GLU A 477 -30.91 -18.45 126.41
C GLU A 477 -32.12 -17.64 126.96
N GLN A 478 -31.93 -16.50 127.66
CA GLN A 478 -33.04 -15.86 128.44
C GLN A 478 -33.43 -14.38 128.20
N MET A 479 -32.91 -13.67 127.18
CA MET A 479 -33.21 -12.23 126.86
C MET A 479 -33.19 -12.01 125.32
N GLU A 480 -33.98 -11.18 124.60
CA GLU A 480 -34.92 -10.04 124.86
C GLU A 480 -35.96 -9.83 123.67
N HIS A 481 -36.89 -8.81 123.68
CA HIS A 481 -38.18 -8.80 122.91
C HIS A 481 -38.92 -7.40 122.66
N GLN A 482 -39.73 -7.20 121.56
CA GLN A 482 -40.72 -6.09 121.15
C GLN A 482 -40.25 -4.65 120.66
N LEU A 483 -40.93 -3.76 119.84
CA LEU A 483 -42.22 -3.56 119.05
C LEU A 483 -43.34 -2.60 119.63
N GLN A 484 -44.17 -1.72 118.93
CA GLN A 484 -44.29 -1.06 117.57
C GLN A 484 -45.47 0.03 117.46
N GLU A 485 -45.58 0.87 116.37
CA GLU A 485 -46.78 1.64 115.79
C GLU A 485 -47.43 2.93 116.46
N ALA A 486 -48.35 3.80 115.91
CA ALA A 486 -48.73 4.40 114.56
C ALA A 486 -49.88 5.52 114.66
N GLY A 487 -50.31 6.30 113.60
CA GLY A 487 -51.56 7.18 113.62
C GLY A 487 -51.87 8.31 112.55
N GLN A 488 -53.14 8.81 112.40
CA GLN A 488 -53.61 9.87 111.43
C GLN A 488 -55.03 10.54 111.68
N GLN A 489 -55.37 11.68 111.02
CA GLN A 489 -56.73 12.27 110.67
C GLN A 489 -57.58 13.06 111.75
N ASN A 490 -58.69 13.83 111.51
CA ASN A 490 -59.17 14.82 110.46
C ASN A 490 -60.67 15.30 110.69
N GLU A 491 -61.08 16.58 110.51
CA GLU A 491 -62.53 17.02 110.41
C GLU A 491 -62.80 18.38 109.67
N LYS A 492 -64.02 18.64 109.16
CA LYS A 492 -64.42 19.80 108.31
C LYS A 492 -65.84 20.36 108.56
N PHE A 493 -65.99 21.67 108.75
CA PHE A 493 -67.31 22.36 108.61
C PHE A 493 -67.26 23.81 108.06
N ILE A 494 -66.11 24.51 108.11
CA ILE A 494 -66.00 25.94 107.75
C ILE A 494 -65.94 26.19 106.22
N SER A 495 -65.72 25.16 105.41
CA SER A 495 -65.30 25.30 104.00
C SER A 495 -66.32 25.94 103.05
N LEU A 496 -67.62 25.84 103.31
CA LEU A 496 -68.65 26.13 102.29
C LEU A 496 -68.94 27.63 102.07
N GLN A 497 -68.70 28.48 103.07
CA GLN A 497 -69.02 29.92 102.98
C GLN A 497 -67.88 30.76 102.37
N ALA A 498 -66.66 30.21 102.30
CA ALA A 498 -65.51 30.87 101.69
C ALA A 498 -65.53 30.80 100.14
N GLN A 499 -65.98 29.67 99.58
CA GLN A 499 -65.80 29.34 98.16
C GLN A 499 -66.46 30.34 97.20
N MET A 500 -67.71 30.76 97.45
CA MET A 500 -68.41 31.71 96.57
C MET A 500 -67.77 33.11 96.53
N LYS A 501 -67.05 33.51 97.58
CA LYS A 501 -66.38 34.82 97.62
C LYS A 501 -65.02 34.80 96.94
N GLN A 502 -64.37 33.63 96.91
CA GLN A 502 -63.11 33.39 96.23
C GLN A 502 -63.28 33.37 94.70
N GLN A 503 -64.28 32.65 94.18
CA GLN A 503 -64.50 32.49 92.74
C GLN A 503 -64.69 33.81 91.97
N LEU A 504 -65.41 34.79 92.56
CA LEU A 504 -65.66 36.10 91.92
C LEU A 504 -64.41 36.98 91.84
N GLU A 505 -63.43 36.76 92.71
CA GLU A 505 -62.14 37.49 92.68
C GLU A 505 -61.13 36.78 91.77
N GLU A 506 -61.21 35.45 91.67
CA GLU A 506 -60.45 34.63 90.72
C GLU A 506 -60.80 34.94 89.26
N GLU A 507 -62.09 35.09 88.90
CA GLU A 507 -62.50 35.49 87.53
C GLU A 507 -61.91 36.85 87.11
N LYS A 508 -61.87 37.83 88.02
CA LYS A 508 -61.27 39.15 87.74
C LYS A 508 -59.76 39.07 87.53
N GLN A 509 -59.08 38.26 88.33
CA GLN A 509 -57.64 37.99 88.17
C GLN A 509 -57.36 37.31 86.82
N GLN A 510 -58.16 36.31 86.44
CA GLN A 510 -58.05 35.64 85.14
C GLN A 510 -58.27 36.61 83.97
N TYR A 511 -59.28 37.49 84.04
CA TYR A 511 -59.52 38.51 83.02
C TYR A 511 -58.33 39.49 82.86
N LEU A 512 -57.71 39.90 83.98
CA LEU A 512 -56.56 40.81 83.95
C LEU A 512 -55.30 40.13 83.37
N LEU A 513 -55.07 38.86 83.73
CA LEU A 513 -54.00 38.02 83.18
C LEU A 513 -54.17 37.79 81.67
N ALA A 514 -55.37 37.40 81.22
CA ALA A 514 -55.68 37.20 79.81
C ALA A 514 -55.46 38.49 78.99
N LYS A 515 -55.81 39.65 79.55
CA LYS A 515 -55.55 40.95 78.90
C LYS A 515 -54.05 41.23 78.77
N GLN A 516 -53.23 40.93 79.79
CA GLN A 516 -51.77 41.06 79.70
C GLN A 516 -51.15 40.07 78.70
N GLN A 517 -51.63 38.83 78.64
CA GLN A 517 -51.17 37.83 77.67
C GLN A 517 -51.42 38.30 76.23
N ILE A 518 -52.64 38.75 75.90
CA ILE A 518 -52.99 39.30 74.58
C ILE A 518 -52.11 40.51 74.21
N GLU A 519 -51.67 41.31 75.19
CA GLU A 519 -50.79 42.46 74.94
C GLU A 519 -49.31 42.05 74.78
N GLN A 520 -48.87 40.95 75.39
CA GLN A 520 -47.57 40.33 75.14
C GLN A 520 -47.53 39.64 73.76
N GLU A 521 -48.57 38.89 73.40
CA GLU A 521 -48.73 38.25 72.08
C GLU A 521 -48.70 39.28 70.96
N LYS A 522 -49.40 40.42 71.10
CA LYS A 522 -49.33 41.52 70.12
C LYS A 522 -47.92 42.08 69.93
N LYS A 523 -47.11 42.16 71.00
CA LYS A 523 -45.71 42.58 70.91
C LYS A 523 -44.83 41.52 70.26
N LEU A 524 -45.10 40.23 70.51
CA LEU A 524 -44.42 39.12 69.85
C LEU A 524 -44.72 39.08 68.34
N VAL A 525 -46.00 39.20 67.96
CA VAL A 525 -46.46 39.24 66.55
C VAL A 525 -45.92 40.47 65.81
N HIS A 526 -45.81 41.63 66.47
CA HIS A 526 -45.17 42.80 65.85
C HIS A 526 -43.67 42.55 65.60
N LYS A 527 -42.96 41.91 66.55
CA LYS A 527 -41.55 41.58 66.40
C LYS A 527 -41.30 40.54 65.29
N THR A 528 -42.14 39.51 65.18
CA THR A 528 -42.00 38.52 64.09
C THR A 528 -42.34 39.11 62.73
N LEU A 529 -43.31 40.02 62.64
CA LEU A 529 -43.59 40.79 61.41
C LEU A 529 -42.37 41.61 60.96
N GLN A 530 -41.74 42.37 61.86
CA GLN A 530 -40.52 43.13 61.53
C GLN A 530 -39.38 42.23 61.07
N GLN A 531 -39.23 41.04 61.68
CA GLN A 531 -38.18 40.10 61.33
C GLN A 531 -38.43 39.46 59.95
N LEU A 532 -39.67 39.06 59.65
CA LEU A 532 -40.07 38.54 58.35
C LEU A 532 -39.90 39.58 57.21
N GLU A 533 -40.11 40.86 57.53
CA GLU A 533 -39.93 41.97 56.59
C GLU A 533 -38.45 42.26 56.30
N LEU A 534 -37.56 42.05 57.29
CA LEU A 534 -36.10 42.08 57.10
C LEU A 534 -35.60 40.87 56.29
N GLU A 535 -36.06 39.67 56.61
CA GLU A 535 -35.73 38.44 55.88
C GLU A 535 -36.16 38.54 54.41
N LYS A 536 -37.32 39.14 54.13
CA LYS A 536 -37.79 39.45 52.76
C LYS A 536 -36.85 40.42 52.02
N GLN A 537 -36.31 41.45 52.67
CA GLN A 537 -35.34 42.36 52.05
C GLN A 537 -34.01 41.65 51.74
N GLN A 538 -33.54 40.78 52.64
CA GLN A 538 -32.35 39.96 52.42
C GLN A 538 -32.54 38.99 51.24
N HIS A 539 -33.72 38.38 51.13
CA HIS A 539 -34.05 37.50 50.00
C HIS A 539 -34.07 38.23 48.65
N LEU A 540 -34.52 39.49 48.62
CA LEU A 540 -34.48 40.33 47.41
C LEU A 540 -33.03 40.61 46.99
N ALA A 541 -32.20 41.08 47.94
CA ALA A 541 -30.79 41.38 47.68
C ALA A 541 -29.95 40.14 47.31
N LEU A 542 -30.36 38.93 47.73
CA LEU A 542 -29.79 37.66 47.27
C LEU A 542 -30.26 37.30 45.85
N GLN A 543 -31.50 37.61 45.49
CA GLN A 543 -32.01 37.40 44.13
C GLN A 543 -31.31 38.34 43.13
N ASP A 544 -31.18 39.63 43.46
CA ASP A 544 -30.51 40.61 42.60
C ASP A 544 -29.06 40.19 42.29
N LYS A 545 -28.33 39.69 43.31
CA LYS A 545 -26.99 39.12 43.14
C LYS A 545 -26.97 37.86 42.28
N LEU A 546 -27.96 36.97 42.44
CA LEU A 546 -28.05 35.76 41.63
C LEU A 546 -28.40 36.05 40.17
N GLU A 547 -29.10 37.15 39.88
CA GLU A 547 -29.28 37.67 38.53
C GLU A 547 -27.93 38.20 37.98
N GLN A 548 -27.21 39.00 38.77
CA GLN A 548 -25.91 39.57 38.38
C GLN A 548 -24.82 38.50 38.13
N GLU A 549 -24.73 37.47 38.98
CA GLU A 549 -23.81 36.33 38.77
C GLU A 549 -24.15 35.49 37.52
N LYS A 550 -25.41 35.50 37.04
CA LYS A 550 -25.76 34.90 35.73
C LYS A 550 -25.28 35.76 34.58
N GLU A 551 -25.52 37.07 34.62
CA GLU A 551 -25.09 37.98 33.55
C GLU A 551 -23.56 37.95 33.37
N GLU A 552 -22.79 37.98 34.47
CA GLU A 552 -21.33 37.83 34.43
C GLU A 552 -20.90 36.47 33.87
N LYS A 553 -21.61 35.38 34.21
CA LYS A 553 -21.34 34.04 33.69
C LYS A 553 -21.69 33.88 32.22
N GLU A 554 -22.80 34.46 31.75
CA GLU A 554 -23.21 34.40 30.35
C GLU A 554 -22.26 35.24 29.47
N ALA A 555 -21.81 36.39 29.95
CA ALA A 555 -20.74 37.17 29.31
C ALA A 555 -19.41 36.39 29.21
N LEU A 556 -19.00 35.71 30.29
CA LEU A 556 -17.79 34.88 30.30
C LEU A 556 -17.90 33.66 29.37
N VAL A 557 -19.09 33.09 29.22
CA VAL A 557 -19.36 32.01 28.25
C VAL A 557 -19.30 32.53 26.82
N GLN A 558 -19.79 33.74 26.53
CA GLN A 558 -19.61 34.35 25.20
C GLN A 558 -18.14 34.60 24.89
N SER A 559 -17.37 35.23 25.79
CA SER A 559 -15.95 35.52 25.51
C SER A 559 -15.14 34.24 25.28
N TYR A 560 -15.41 33.16 26.01
CA TYR A 560 -14.77 31.86 25.79
C TYR A 560 -15.17 31.21 24.45
N LEU A 561 -16.41 31.41 23.99
CA LEU A 561 -16.84 30.93 22.67
C LEU A 561 -16.18 31.74 21.53
N GLU A 562 -16.07 33.05 21.67
CA GLU A 562 -15.38 33.93 20.70
C GLU A 562 -13.87 33.64 20.63
N GLU A 563 -13.20 33.45 21.77
CA GLU A 563 -11.80 33.01 21.82
C GLU A 563 -11.62 31.62 21.17
N LYS A 564 -12.55 30.69 21.41
CA LYS A 564 -12.51 29.35 20.82
C LYS A 564 -12.72 29.39 19.30
N GLU A 565 -13.70 30.13 18.80
CA GLU A 565 -13.93 30.26 17.35
C GLU A 565 -12.75 30.94 16.66
N SER A 566 -12.11 31.93 17.30
CA SER A 566 -10.88 32.54 16.81
C SER A 566 -9.70 31.56 16.75
N ALA A 567 -9.55 30.69 17.77
CA ALA A 567 -8.52 29.66 17.79
C ALA A 567 -8.76 28.56 16.74
N ASP A 568 -10.00 28.07 16.61
CA ASP A 568 -10.38 27.08 15.60
C ASP A 568 -10.13 27.61 14.17
N LEU A 569 -10.39 28.90 13.92
CA LEU A 569 -10.04 29.59 12.67
C LEU A 569 -8.53 29.61 12.40
N GLN A 570 -7.72 29.99 13.40
CA GLN A 570 -6.26 30.03 13.25
C GLN A 570 -5.66 28.65 12.99
N TYR A 571 -6.19 27.59 13.62
CA TYR A 571 -5.77 26.22 13.32
C TYR A 571 -6.17 25.79 11.90
N LEU A 572 -7.34 26.20 11.40
CA LEU A 572 -7.76 25.95 10.02
C LEU A 572 -6.83 26.63 9.00
N GLU A 573 -6.52 27.92 9.20
CA GLU A 573 -5.59 28.65 8.32
C GLU A 573 -4.19 28.03 8.30
N GLU A 574 -3.64 27.63 9.46
CA GLU A 574 -2.31 27.01 9.51
C GLU A 574 -2.32 25.58 8.91
N ILE A 575 -3.43 24.83 9.02
CA ILE A 575 -3.62 23.53 8.33
C ILE A 575 -3.64 23.71 6.80
N GLU A 576 -4.46 24.63 6.26
CA GLU A 576 -4.49 24.88 4.81
C GLU A 576 -3.11 25.33 4.29
N ARG A 577 -2.39 26.13 5.08
CA ARG A 577 -1.04 26.62 4.76
C ARG A 577 0.02 25.52 4.78
N ILE A 578 -0.08 24.55 5.68
CA ILE A 578 0.76 23.35 5.68
C ILE A 578 0.40 22.44 4.49
N GLU A 579 -0.89 22.26 4.19
CA GLU A 579 -1.33 21.51 3.02
C GLU A 579 -0.85 22.11 1.70
N SER A 580 -0.87 23.44 1.53
CA SER A 580 -0.33 24.11 0.33
C SER A 580 1.15 23.81 0.14
N LYS A 581 1.95 23.97 1.20
CA LYS A 581 3.39 23.65 1.18
C LYS A 581 3.67 22.19 0.83
N HIS A 582 2.96 21.24 1.45
CA HIS A 582 3.12 19.82 1.10
C HIS A 582 2.68 19.52 -0.35
N LYS A 583 1.65 20.19 -0.88
CA LYS A 583 1.24 20.04 -2.29
C LYS A 583 2.31 20.60 -3.24
N GLU A 584 2.90 21.75 -2.92
CA GLU A 584 4.00 22.38 -3.67
C GLU A 584 5.27 21.52 -3.62
N GLU A 585 5.70 21.04 -2.46
CA GLU A 585 6.85 20.15 -2.30
C GLU A 585 6.66 18.79 -2.98
N LEU A 586 5.45 18.21 -2.91
CA LEU A 586 5.13 16.97 -3.62
C LEU A 586 5.21 17.17 -5.13
N HIS A 587 4.67 18.28 -5.65
CA HIS A 587 4.71 18.58 -7.08
C HIS A 587 6.15 18.82 -7.56
N ALA A 588 6.95 19.59 -6.81
CA ALA A 588 8.37 19.82 -7.11
C ALA A 588 9.19 18.51 -7.09
N ASN A 589 8.92 17.60 -6.15
CA ASN A 589 9.57 16.28 -6.13
C ASN A 589 9.14 15.40 -7.31
N ILE A 590 7.87 15.42 -7.72
CA ILE A 590 7.38 14.72 -8.92
C ILE A 590 8.12 15.24 -10.16
N THR A 591 8.14 16.56 -10.39
CA THR A 591 8.83 17.16 -11.55
C THR A 591 10.33 16.85 -11.55
N ARG A 592 10.99 16.81 -10.37
CA ARG A 592 12.40 16.41 -10.29
C ARG A 592 12.62 14.96 -10.71
N VAL A 593 11.78 14.02 -10.23
CA VAL A 593 11.85 12.60 -10.60
C VAL A 593 11.51 12.38 -12.08
N GLU A 594 10.62 13.18 -12.66
CA GLU A 594 10.32 13.15 -14.09
C GLU A 594 11.51 13.63 -14.94
N LEU A 595 12.21 14.68 -14.51
CA LEU A 595 13.44 15.16 -15.16
C LEU A 595 14.60 14.15 -15.02
N GLU A 596 14.80 13.59 -13.82
CA GLU A 596 15.78 12.51 -13.57
C GLU A 596 15.49 11.28 -14.47
N LYS A 597 14.22 10.90 -14.62
CA LYS A 597 13.78 9.82 -15.52
C LYS A 597 14.08 10.14 -17.00
N VAL A 598 13.85 11.37 -17.45
CA VAL A 598 14.15 11.77 -18.84
C VAL A 598 15.66 11.71 -19.13
N ASP A 599 16.49 12.22 -18.22
CA ASP A 599 17.96 12.15 -18.31
C ASP A 599 18.47 10.69 -18.34
N ILE A 600 17.93 9.82 -17.49
CA ILE A 600 18.26 8.38 -17.48
C ILE A 600 17.83 7.71 -18.79
N VAL A 601 16.63 7.97 -19.30
CA VAL A 601 16.14 7.41 -20.58
C VAL A 601 16.99 7.90 -21.76
N GLY A 602 17.37 9.19 -21.78
CA GLY A 602 18.28 9.74 -22.79
C GLY A 602 19.62 9.01 -22.81
N LYS A 603 20.24 8.81 -21.64
CA LYS A 603 21.51 8.06 -21.51
C LYS A 603 21.41 6.60 -21.96
N PHE A 604 20.27 5.94 -21.69
CA PHE A 604 20.03 4.60 -22.24
C PHE A 604 19.84 4.61 -23.76
N GLN A 605 19.19 5.62 -24.33
CA GLN A 605 19.04 5.76 -25.79
C GLN A 605 20.39 6.06 -26.46
N GLU A 606 21.23 6.92 -25.90
CA GLU A 606 22.60 7.16 -26.37
C GLU A 606 23.46 5.88 -26.34
N GLN A 607 23.39 5.11 -25.23
CA GLN A 607 24.08 3.82 -25.13
C GLN A 607 23.57 2.81 -26.15
N GLN A 608 22.26 2.68 -26.34
CA GLN A 608 21.68 1.82 -27.39
C GLN A 608 22.14 2.24 -28.79
N SER A 609 22.15 3.54 -29.07
CA SER A 609 22.57 4.08 -30.38
C SER A 609 24.06 3.80 -30.64
N SER A 610 24.91 3.99 -29.63
CA SER A 610 26.34 3.67 -29.69
C SER A 610 26.60 2.17 -29.90
N ILE A 611 25.84 1.29 -29.23
CA ILE A 611 25.94 -0.16 -29.40
C ILE A 611 25.48 -0.59 -30.81
N VAL A 612 24.37 -0.04 -31.31
CA VAL A 612 23.89 -0.30 -32.68
C VAL A 612 24.95 0.15 -33.70
N GLN A 613 25.49 1.36 -33.57
CA GLN A 613 26.52 1.87 -34.46
C GLN A 613 27.78 0.98 -34.44
N GLN A 614 28.24 0.53 -33.26
CA GLN A 614 29.37 -0.41 -33.16
C GLN A 614 29.10 -1.75 -33.88
N TYR A 615 27.87 -2.27 -33.83
CA TYR A 615 27.50 -3.47 -34.59
C TYR A 615 27.40 -3.21 -36.10
N GLU A 616 26.97 -2.03 -36.53
CA GLU A 616 26.96 -1.65 -37.95
C GLU A 616 28.38 -1.45 -38.50
N ASP A 617 29.29 -0.81 -37.74
CA ASP A 617 30.71 -0.66 -38.09
C ASP A 617 31.41 -2.03 -38.17
N GLN A 618 31.17 -2.93 -37.21
CA GLN A 618 31.68 -4.31 -37.24
C GLN A 618 31.14 -5.08 -38.45
N LYS A 619 29.83 -5.01 -38.72
CA LYS A 619 29.19 -5.66 -39.87
C LYS A 619 29.75 -5.12 -41.20
N SER A 620 29.95 -3.81 -41.30
CA SER A 620 30.57 -3.15 -42.46
C SER A 620 32.00 -3.65 -42.68
N THR A 621 32.80 -3.73 -41.60
CA THR A 621 34.18 -4.25 -41.62
C THR A 621 34.23 -5.71 -42.09
N ILE A 622 33.33 -6.56 -41.61
CA ILE A 622 33.23 -7.97 -42.01
C ILE A 622 32.81 -8.10 -43.49
N ILE A 623 31.85 -7.30 -43.94
CA ILE A 623 31.42 -7.27 -45.35
C ILE A 623 32.58 -6.82 -46.26
N GLN A 624 33.31 -5.77 -45.88
CA GLN A 624 34.49 -5.31 -46.63
C GLN A 624 35.57 -6.40 -46.70
N HIS A 625 35.87 -7.08 -45.59
CA HIS A 625 36.85 -8.16 -45.56
C HIS A 625 36.50 -9.30 -46.54
N TYR A 626 35.26 -9.79 -46.53
CA TYR A 626 34.82 -10.81 -47.47
C TYR A 626 34.73 -10.30 -48.92
N HIS A 627 34.39 -9.02 -49.13
CA HIS A 627 34.39 -8.41 -50.46
C HIS A 627 35.79 -8.43 -51.07
N THR A 628 36.81 -7.96 -50.33
CA THR A 628 38.21 -7.98 -50.78
C THR A 628 38.74 -9.40 -51.01
N GLN A 629 38.32 -10.39 -50.20
CA GLN A 629 38.63 -11.80 -50.47
C GLN A 629 38.01 -12.30 -51.78
N ILE A 630 36.75 -11.96 -52.04
CA ILE A 630 36.05 -12.33 -53.29
C ILE A 630 36.71 -11.66 -54.50
N GLU A 631 37.06 -10.37 -54.41
CA GLU A 631 37.80 -9.66 -55.47
C GLU A 631 39.17 -10.31 -55.74
N SER A 632 39.92 -10.67 -54.69
CA SER A 632 41.21 -11.37 -54.83
C SER A 632 41.07 -12.74 -55.49
N LEU A 633 40.02 -13.50 -55.16
CA LEU A 633 39.75 -14.81 -55.78
C LEU A 633 39.31 -14.66 -57.25
N ILE A 634 38.51 -13.65 -57.58
CA ILE A 634 38.14 -13.32 -58.96
C ILE A 634 39.39 -12.91 -59.76
N GLN A 635 40.28 -12.11 -59.18
CA GLN A 635 41.53 -11.70 -59.82
C GLN A 635 42.47 -12.89 -60.07
N GLN A 636 42.59 -13.81 -59.11
CA GLN A 636 43.33 -15.06 -59.28
C GLN A 636 42.73 -15.92 -60.42
N GLN A 637 41.42 -16.15 -60.43
CA GLN A 637 40.76 -16.91 -61.52
C GLN A 637 40.93 -16.24 -62.89
N GLN A 638 40.96 -14.91 -62.96
CA GLN A 638 41.27 -14.19 -64.20
C GLN A 638 42.71 -14.41 -64.66
N GLN A 639 43.69 -14.41 -63.74
CA GLN A 639 45.09 -14.71 -64.06
C GLN A 639 45.28 -16.17 -64.49
N GLU A 640 44.69 -17.13 -63.77
CA GLU A 640 44.70 -18.55 -64.14
C GLU A 640 44.09 -18.79 -65.53
N LYS A 641 42.98 -18.12 -65.84
CA LYS A 641 42.35 -18.15 -67.17
C LYS A 641 43.22 -17.51 -68.25
N GLN A 642 43.94 -16.42 -67.96
CA GLN A 642 44.87 -15.80 -68.90
C GLN A 642 46.06 -16.72 -69.21
N LEU A 643 46.66 -17.32 -68.18
CA LEU A 643 47.76 -18.29 -68.33
C LEU A 643 47.31 -19.55 -69.10
N LEU A 644 46.10 -20.06 -68.82
CA LEU A 644 45.52 -21.20 -69.54
C LEU A 644 45.24 -20.86 -71.01
N ASN A 645 44.73 -19.66 -71.31
CA ASN A 645 44.56 -19.20 -72.68
C ASN A 645 45.91 -19.08 -73.42
N GLN A 646 46.93 -18.50 -72.78
CA GLN A 646 48.29 -18.41 -73.35
C GLN A 646 48.87 -19.79 -73.65
N TYR A 647 48.72 -20.75 -72.73
CA TYR A 647 49.12 -22.14 -72.95
C TYR A 647 48.40 -22.80 -74.14
N PHE A 648 47.10 -22.54 -74.31
CA PHE A 648 46.35 -23.03 -75.47
C PHE A 648 46.76 -22.34 -76.78
N GLU A 649 47.17 -21.07 -76.76
CA GLU A 649 47.70 -20.38 -77.94
C GLU A 649 49.10 -20.90 -78.30
N GLU A 650 50.02 -21.05 -77.33
CA GLU A 650 51.35 -21.66 -77.56
C GLU A 650 51.25 -23.09 -78.14
N GLU A 651 50.41 -23.96 -77.55
CA GLU A 651 50.29 -25.34 -78.03
C GLU A 651 49.56 -25.42 -79.38
N LYS A 652 48.65 -24.48 -79.66
CA LYS A 652 48.07 -24.32 -81.00
C LYS A 652 49.13 -23.89 -82.02
N GLU A 653 50.00 -22.93 -81.70
CA GLU A 653 51.11 -22.53 -82.59
C GLU A 653 52.07 -23.69 -82.84
N ARG A 654 52.51 -24.42 -81.79
CA ARG A 654 53.33 -25.64 -81.94
C ARG A 654 52.68 -26.69 -82.83
N LEU A 655 51.35 -26.85 -82.77
CA LEU A 655 50.62 -27.76 -83.66
C LEU A 655 50.58 -27.26 -85.10
N HIS A 656 50.52 -25.93 -85.34
CA HIS A 656 50.61 -25.36 -86.69
C HIS A 656 52.04 -25.50 -87.25
N GLU A 657 53.08 -25.21 -86.46
CA GLU A 657 54.48 -25.43 -86.85
C GLU A 657 54.77 -26.89 -87.22
N ARG A 658 54.26 -27.84 -86.43
CA ARG A 658 54.36 -29.28 -86.74
C ARG A 658 53.64 -29.62 -88.03
N TYR A 659 52.40 -29.14 -88.21
CA TYR A 659 51.61 -29.39 -89.42
C TYR A 659 52.29 -28.82 -90.68
N ASP A 660 52.75 -27.58 -90.66
CA ASP A 660 53.44 -26.99 -91.81
C ASP A 660 54.80 -27.64 -92.07
N SER A 661 55.54 -28.05 -91.04
CA SER A 661 56.79 -28.82 -91.20
C SER A 661 56.55 -30.24 -91.73
N GLU A 662 55.43 -30.88 -91.42
CA GLU A 662 55.05 -32.19 -91.95
C GLU A 662 54.54 -32.09 -93.40
N LYS A 663 53.75 -31.06 -93.69
CA LYS A 663 53.30 -30.67 -95.03
C LYS A 663 54.46 -30.28 -95.96
N GLU A 664 55.49 -29.59 -95.46
CA GLU A 664 56.71 -29.30 -96.20
C GLU A 664 57.51 -30.58 -96.51
N LYS A 665 57.66 -31.50 -95.55
CA LYS A 665 58.28 -32.81 -95.78
C LYS A 665 57.53 -33.62 -96.83
N LEU A 666 56.20 -33.65 -96.75
CA LEU A 666 55.35 -34.31 -97.75
C LEU A 666 55.48 -33.64 -99.13
N LEU A 667 55.53 -32.31 -99.22
CA LEU A 667 55.75 -31.60 -100.49
C LEU A 667 57.12 -31.94 -101.09
N ASN A 668 58.17 -31.94 -100.28
CA ASN A 668 59.52 -32.31 -100.72
C ASN A 668 59.63 -33.79 -101.12
N GLN A 669 58.90 -34.70 -100.45
CA GLN A 669 58.76 -36.10 -100.89
C GLN A 669 58.06 -36.20 -102.25
N ASN A 670 56.92 -35.54 -102.44
CA ASN A 670 56.20 -35.53 -103.72
C ASN A 670 57.05 -34.95 -104.87
N LEU A 671 57.84 -33.89 -104.61
CA LEU A 671 58.77 -33.31 -105.59
C LEU A 671 59.92 -34.28 -105.92
N ASN A 672 60.44 -35.01 -104.93
CA ASN A 672 61.47 -36.02 -105.14
C ASN A 672 60.93 -37.24 -105.91
N ASP A 673 59.69 -37.66 -105.65
CA ASP A 673 59.03 -38.75 -106.37
C ASP A 673 58.67 -38.39 -107.82
N ASP A 674 58.29 -37.14 -108.09
CA ASP A 674 58.10 -36.60 -109.45
C ASP A 674 59.43 -36.50 -110.22
N ALA A 675 60.52 -36.12 -109.55
CA ALA A 675 61.87 -36.19 -110.14
C ALA A 675 62.26 -37.64 -110.47
N LEU A 676 62.06 -38.58 -109.54
CA LEU A 676 62.34 -40.01 -109.74
C LEU A 676 61.49 -40.61 -110.87
N GLN A 677 60.24 -40.17 -111.04
CA GLN A 677 59.38 -40.57 -112.15
C GLN A 677 59.89 -40.04 -113.50
N LYS A 678 60.48 -38.83 -113.54
CA LYS A 678 61.09 -38.26 -114.75
C LYS A 678 62.38 -38.97 -115.13
N GLU A 679 63.26 -39.26 -114.16
CA GLU A 679 64.44 -40.11 -114.39
C GLU A 679 64.03 -41.50 -114.89
N LEU A 680 63.01 -42.12 -114.28
CA LEU A 680 62.47 -43.41 -114.73
C LEU A 680 61.82 -43.35 -116.11
N GLN A 681 61.27 -42.21 -116.54
CA GLN A 681 60.80 -42.00 -117.92
C GLN A 681 61.97 -41.86 -118.90
N GLN A 682 63.02 -41.10 -118.55
CA GLN A 682 64.23 -40.97 -119.38
C GLN A 682 64.90 -42.33 -119.59
N VAL A 683 65.15 -43.09 -118.52
CA VAL A 683 65.74 -44.45 -118.59
C VAL A 683 64.86 -45.42 -119.39
N LYS A 684 63.53 -45.25 -119.38
CA LYS A 684 62.62 -46.04 -120.24
C LYS A 684 62.69 -45.65 -121.72
N GLU A 685 62.88 -44.38 -122.01
CA GLU A 685 63.04 -43.88 -123.39
C GLU A 685 64.40 -44.31 -123.95
N GLU A 686 65.49 -44.12 -123.19
CA GLU A 686 66.83 -44.65 -123.50
C GLU A 686 66.80 -46.17 -123.72
N TYR A 687 66.09 -46.92 -122.87
CA TYR A 687 65.91 -48.36 -123.06
C TYR A 687 65.06 -48.71 -124.30
N ARG A 688 64.12 -47.85 -124.71
CA ARG A 688 63.38 -48.04 -125.96
C ARG A 688 64.27 -47.77 -127.16
N GLU A 689 65.01 -46.66 -127.16
CA GLU A 689 65.97 -46.31 -128.21
C GLU A 689 67.04 -47.39 -128.37
N LEU A 690 67.67 -47.83 -127.27
CA LEU A 690 68.65 -48.92 -127.28
C LEU A 690 68.05 -50.24 -127.76
N ARG A 691 66.77 -50.51 -127.47
CA ARG A 691 66.05 -51.69 -127.98
C ARG A 691 65.69 -51.56 -129.46
N GLU A 692 65.39 -50.36 -129.95
CA GLU A 692 65.19 -50.08 -131.37
C GLU A 692 66.51 -50.17 -132.16
N GLU A 693 67.62 -49.69 -131.60
CA GLU A 693 68.96 -49.90 -132.15
C GLU A 693 69.36 -51.38 -132.15
N TYR A 694 69.14 -52.10 -131.05
CA TYR A 694 69.36 -53.54 -130.99
C TYR A 694 68.47 -54.30 -132.00
N ALA A 695 67.22 -53.87 -132.21
CA ALA A 695 66.34 -54.46 -133.22
C ALA A 695 66.78 -54.14 -134.66
N LYS A 696 67.29 -52.94 -134.94
CA LYS A 696 67.94 -52.61 -136.23
C LYS A 696 69.17 -53.48 -136.44
N LEU A 697 70.07 -53.54 -135.46
CA LEU A 697 71.30 -54.34 -135.52
C LEU A 697 71.00 -55.85 -135.61
N GLN A 698 69.91 -56.33 -135.00
CA GLN A 698 69.44 -57.70 -135.15
C GLN A 698 68.82 -57.95 -136.53
N ASN A 699 68.08 -57.01 -137.09
CA ASN A 699 67.58 -57.12 -138.47
C ASN A 699 68.73 -57.11 -139.48
N GLU A 700 69.70 -56.20 -139.33
CA GLU A 700 70.94 -56.21 -140.09
C GLU A 700 71.65 -57.56 -139.93
N TYR A 701 71.88 -58.04 -138.70
CA TYR A 701 72.51 -59.35 -138.46
C TYR A 701 71.74 -60.52 -139.10
N ASN A 702 70.40 -60.46 -139.14
CA ASN A 702 69.57 -61.44 -139.84
C ASN A 702 69.69 -61.32 -141.37
N GLU A 703 69.74 -60.11 -141.94
CA GLU A 703 70.00 -59.88 -143.37
C GLU A 703 71.41 -60.38 -143.76
N TRP A 704 72.41 -60.17 -142.89
CA TRP A 704 73.76 -60.75 -143.06
C TRP A 704 73.75 -62.29 -142.95
N ILE A 705 72.86 -62.89 -142.16
CA ILE A 705 72.64 -64.35 -142.15
C ILE A 705 71.95 -64.82 -143.44
N GLU A 706 70.90 -64.14 -143.90
CA GLU A 706 70.15 -64.52 -145.11
C GLU A 706 71.02 -64.37 -146.38
N LEU A 707 71.95 -63.40 -146.41
CA LEU A 707 73.02 -63.29 -147.41
C LEU A 707 74.05 -64.45 -147.33
N VAL A 708 74.32 -64.99 -146.13
CA VAL A 708 75.23 -66.15 -145.96
C VAL A 708 74.52 -67.48 -146.28
N GLU A 709 73.21 -67.59 -146.05
CA GLU A 709 72.42 -68.77 -146.40
C GLU A 709 72.08 -68.84 -147.89
N THR A 710 71.99 -67.70 -148.59
CA THR A 710 71.74 -67.67 -150.05
C THR A 710 72.97 -67.96 -150.92
N ASP A 711 74.20 -67.84 -150.39
CA ASP A 711 75.45 -68.02 -151.14
C ASP A 711 76.14 -69.40 -150.89
N SER A 712 75.40 -70.38 -150.33
CA SER A 712 75.93 -71.70 -149.94
C SER A 712 75.26 -72.87 -150.70
N PRO A 713 75.94 -73.50 -151.69
CA PRO A 713 75.32 -74.53 -152.53
C PRO A 713 75.52 -75.98 -152.06
N VAL A 714 74.40 -76.72 -152.02
CA VAL A 714 74.28 -78.19 -152.12
C VAL A 714 75.01 -79.04 -151.05
N ARG A 715 74.21 -79.54 -150.11
CA ARG A 715 74.08 -80.99 -149.92
C ARG A 715 72.68 -81.40 -149.46
#